data_AF-A0A7X7X8H0-F1
#
_entry.id   AF-A0A7X7X8H0-F1
#
_cell.length_a   1.000
_cell.length_b   1.000
_cell.length_c   1.000
_cell.angle_alpha   90.00
_cell.angle_beta   90.00
_cell.angle_gamma   90.00
#
_symmetry.space_group_name_H-M   'P 1'
#
loop_
_entity.id
_entity.type
_entity.pdbx_description
1 polymer ?
#
loop_
_entity_poly.entity_id
_entity_poly.type
_entity_poly.pdbx_seq_one_letter_code
_entity_poly.pdbx_strand_id
1 'polypeptide(L)'
;MSDLDWVLPPELDAAITEYYATLEPSSSFAARLEQELRQRQGELLQHKTKPRFHFLWSDRREIMQTLRARPIFALIVVLIALSLLTGVVYALGRLTGFIPGFGFTSDIRSVYLLSEPVDAISGGVTLSVDQAVSDESKLWVNLTVTGLPEEQDFSQAFVFLPNGEKISFQMSSGMAVDSNGAHLTYVFPPLPTATSDLVLFVENLGGQNFSVPMQLRLAKPGEILPSEPEQSEQLRSETHDGVTLVLDHIAPASNKTVFQVSLHFDQPGMSLNNDWNVVLTDQNGAIYPAIDITPDTMDGNAKIFQTSPFSGNEQLTVSLNVFPTAKELPVSIDFSMDDANGFLFDPGPDPAVGQIWTLDDVIQIGGFTLRAARASLVSTTELLFEFEPAENLTGVMLYTPDPLVRGAGGGIPLANGGISAGMRFEKIPSQPFEVQVTRAYYTAHGSWEIQWQPSPAPQGAAVQPTVTSAPTQPPYATPTFASTNPVLLEVQMLAQQFDAPFQEGPAWIHVVTERTSNPRSGQTYPLPYLISEQWIETDANGYVIRSVWMDKDANGNTIQLSATVGDYSVNFTTGDAGYNNGQPYRFSADKLTRDLERAEQYGGSVTREEITCDDGQACIVITSVESFSQPTLLAGEAQAFVGSGNTVWINLTTGQQIQFQAFWRLEDGTNRVESTERYLLVEKVSLPPQEILDILAKVIVP
;
A
#
# COMPACT_ATOMS: atom_id res chain seq x y z
N MET A 1 -45.96 20.14 -6.91
CA MET A 1 -46.61 19.20 -7.87
C MET A 1 -46.84 17.91 -7.11
N SER A 2 -47.99 17.29 -7.40
CA SER A 2 -48.70 16.21 -6.69
C SER A 2 -47.93 14.92 -6.47
N ASP A 3 -48.26 14.24 -5.37
CA ASP A 3 -47.99 12.83 -5.09
C ASP A 3 -48.34 11.94 -6.29
N LEU A 4 -47.40 11.09 -6.68
CA LEU A 4 -47.61 9.99 -7.62
C LEU A 4 -47.53 8.68 -6.83
N ASP A 5 -48.69 8.18 -6.41
CA ASP A 5 -48.86 6.79 -5.98
C ASP A 5 -48.68 5.88 -7.20
N TRP A 6 -47.53 5.20 -7.28
CA TRP A 6 -47.31 4.14 -8.25
C TRP A 6 -47.85 2.83 -7.68
N VAL A 7 -49.07 2.48 -8.06
CA VAL A 7 -49.59 1.12 -7.86
C VAL A 7 -49.15 0.27 -9.04
N LEU A 8 -48.30 -0.73 -8.78
CA LEU A 8 -47.84 -1.68 -9.79
C LEU A 8 -49.04 -2.44 -10.40
N PRO A 9 -49.00 -2.77 -11.70
CA PRO A 9 -50.04 -3.59 -12.32
C PRO A 9 -50.18 -4.93 -11.57
N PRO A 10 -51.41 -5.39 -11.26
CA PRO A 10 -51.64 -6.61 -10.49
C PRO A 10 -50.98 -7.87 -11.08
N GLU A 11 -50.79 -7.89 -12.39
CA GLU A 11 -50.12 -8.98 -13.11
C GLU A 11 -48.62 -9.03 -12.83
N LEU A 12 -47.99 -7.87 -12.62
CA LEU A 12 -46.57 -7.76 -12.30
C LEU A 12 -46.30 -8.10 -10.84
N ASP A 13 -47.19 -7.68 -9.93
CA ASP A 13 -47.12 -8.00 -8.51
C ASP A 13 -47.34 -9.51 -8.27
N ALA A 14 -48.25 -10.13 -9.02
CA ALA A 14 -48.45 -11.58 -9.03
C ALA A 14 -47.24 -12.34 -9.60
N ALA A 15 -46.65 -11.87 -10.71
CA ALA A 15 -45.48 -12.51 -11.33
C ALA A 15 -44.22 -12.43 -10.43
N ILE A 16 -44.02 -11.30 -9.74
CA ILE A 16 -42.92 -11.12 -8.80
C ILE A 16 -43.12 -12.01 -7.56
N THR A 17 -44.34 -12.06 -7.03
CA THR A 17 -44.66 -12.91 -5.87
C THR A 17 -44.50 -14.41 -6.21
N GLU A 18 -44.89 -14.84 -7.42
CA GLU A 18 -44.73 -16.22 -7.90
C GLU A 18 -43.25 -16.57 -8.15
N TYR A 19 -42.44 -15.62 -8.62
CA TYR A 19 -40.99 -15.78 -8.83
C TYR A 19 -40.24 -15.98 -7.50
N TYR A 20 -40.61 -15.26 -6.44
CA TYR A 20 -39.96 -15.38 -5.12
C TYR A 20 -40.52 -16.51 -4.24
N ALA A 21 -41.71 -17.02 -4.54
CA ALA A 21 -42.34 -18.10 -3.76
C ALA A 21 -41.91 -19.53 -4.17
N THR A 22 -41.15 -19.72 -5.27
CA THR A 22 -40.97 -21.06 -5.88
C THR A 22 -39.54 -21.58 -6.02
N LEU A 23 -38.53 -20.92 -5.47
CA LEU A 23 -37.18 -21.47 -5.44
C LEU A 23 -36.83 -21.99 -4.04
N GLU A 24 -37.34 -23.19 -3.71
CA GLU A 24 -36.59 -24.01 -2.77
C GLU A 24 -35.21 -24.27 -3.40
N PRO A 25 -34.11 -23.84 -2.74
CA PRO A 25 -32.78 -24.04 -3.29
C PRO A 25 -32.57 -25.52 -3.58
N SER A 26 -32.03 -25.83 -4.77
CA SER A 26 -31.73 -27.22 -5.11
C SER A 26 -30.91 -27.87 -4.00
N SER A 27 -31.15 -29.14 -3.70
CA SER A 27 -30.39 -29.87 -2.67
C SER A 27 -28.88 -29.81 -2.90
N SER A 28 -28.44 -29.66 -4.15
CA SER A 28 -27.04 -29.45 -4.54
C SER A 28 -26.47 -28.07 -4.18
N PHE A 29 -27.31 -27.04 -4.14
CA PHE A 29 -26.95 -25.70 -3.68
C PHE A 29 -26.94 -25.68 -2.15
N ALA A 30 -27.96 -26.23 -1.49
CA ALA A 30 -28.01 -26.32 -0.03
C ALA A 30 -26.85 -27.17 0.53
N ALA A 31 -26.49 -28.28 -0.13
CA ALA A 31 -25.35 -29.09 0.26
C ALA A 31 -24.00 -28.38 0.03
N ARG A 32 -23.85 -27.62 -1.06
CA ARG A 32 -22.66 -26.78 -1.27
C ARG A 32 -22.56 -25.67 -0.24
N LEU A 33 -23.66 -24.99 0.05
CA LEU A 33 -23.70 -23.94 1.06
C LEU A 33 -23.44 -24.50 2.46
N GLU A 34 -23.99 -25.67 2.82
CA GLU A 34 -23.68 -26.32 4.09
C GLU A 34 -22.20 -26.76 4.16
N GLN A 35 -21.63 -27.23 3.06
CA GLN A 35 -20.21 -27.59 2.97
C GLN A 35 -19.31 -26.35 3.10
N GLU A 36 -19.63 -25.24 2.43
CA GLU A 36 -18.94 -23.96 2.55
C GLU A 36 -19.07 -23.38 3.97
N LEU A 37 -20.25 -23.46 4.59
CA LEU A 37 -20.47 -23.01 5.96
C LEU A 37 -19.71 -23.88 6.97
N ARG A 38 -19.63 -25.21 6.78
CA ARG A 38 -18.82 -26.10 7.62
C ARG A 38 -17.32 -25.86 7.45
N GLN A 39 -16.88 -25.56 6.23
CA GLN A 39 -15.48 -25.25 5.93
C GLN A 39 -15.08 -23.91 6.57
N ARG A 40 -15.94 -22.90 6.46
CA ARG A 40 -15.77 -21.59 7.11
C ARG A 40 -15.88 -21.68 8.63
N GLN A 41 -16.76 -22.53 9.17
CA GLN A 41 -16.79 -22.85 10.60
C GLN A 41 -15.51 -23.58 11.06
N GLY A 42 -14.92 -24.42 10.22
CA GLY A 42 -13.62 -25.05 10.46
C GLY A 42 -12.48 -24.04 10.54
N GLU A 43 -12.43 -23.07 9.62
CA GLU A 43 -11.47 -21.97 9.61
C GLU A 43 -11.63 -21.06 10.84
N LEU A 44 -12.87 -20.71 11.20
CA LEU A 44 -13.18 -19.90 12.39
C LEU A 44 -12.85 -20.61 13.71
N LEU A 45 -12.96 -21.94 13.76
CA LEU A 45 -12.57 -22.75 14.92
C LEU A 45 -11.05 -23.01 14.98
N GLN A 46 -10.32 -22.93 13.86
CA GLN A 46 -8.85 -23.03 13.82
C GLN A 46 -8.16 -21.74 14.30
N HIS A 47 -8.79 -20.56 14.15
CA HIS A 47 -8.30 -19.31 14.76
C HIS A 47 -8.51 -19.21 16.28
N LYS A 48 -9.20 -20.17 16.88
CA LYS A 48 -9.30 -20.33 18.34
C LYS A 48 -8.83 -21.71 18.76
N THR A 49 -7.52 -21.94 18.74
CA THR A 49 -6.70 -22.76 19.68
C THR A 49 -5.51 -23.37 18.94
N LYS A 50 -4.26 -23.24 19.44
CA LYS A 50 -3.68 -23.95 20.61
C LYS A 50 -2.24 -23.43 20.89
N PRO A 51 -1.51 -23.86 21.94
CA PRO A 51 -1.85 -23.99 23.35
C PRO A 51 -0.70 -23.53 24.30
N ARG A 52 -0.98 -23.34 25.61
CA ARG A 52 -0.04 -23.75 26.66
C ARG A 52 -0.70 -24.86 27.49
N PHE A 53 -0.10 -26.05 27.40
CA PHE A 53 -0.28 -27.29 28.17
C PHE A 53 -0.19 -27.07 29.69
N HIS A 54 -0.64 -27.92 30.63
CA HIS A 54 -1.54 -29.09 30.76
C HIS A 54 -1.58 -29.39 32.28
N PHE A 55 -2.72 -29.80 32.86
CA PHE A 55 -2.82 -31.05 33.65
C PHE A 55 -4.27 -31.38 34.03
N LEU A 56 -4.52 -32.69 34.09
CA LEU A 56 -5.79 -33.39 34.18
C LEU A 56 -6.24 -33.63 35.63
N TRP A 57 -7.57 -33.49 35.83
CA TRP A 57 -8.50 -34.27 36.68
C TRP A 57 -8.49 -34.06 38.19
N SER A 58 -9.59 -33.52 38.75
CA SER A 58 -10.75 -34.30 39.21
C SER A 58 -11.85 -33.43 39.85
N ASP A 59 -13.09 -33.89 39.69
CA ASP A 59 -14.28 -33.66 40.51
C ASP A 59 -15.19 -32.43 40.33
N ARG A 60 -16.26 -32.73 39.57
CA ARG A 60 -17.67 -32.40 39.79
C ARG A 60 -18.04 -32.00 41.23
N ARG A 61 -18.72 -30.85 41.38
CA ARG A 61 -20.10 -30.68 41.91
C ARG A 61 -20.32 -29.29 42.54
N GLU A 62 -21.26 -28.56 41.92
CA GLU A 62 -22.42 -27.91 42.56
C GLU A 62 -22.29 -26.71 43.54
N ILE A 63 -23.23 -25.78 43.32
CA ILE A 63 -23.98 -24.93 44.28
C ILE A 63 -23.41 -23.54 44.62
N MET A 64 -24.00 -22.53 43.97
CA MET A 64 -24.74 -21.40 44.57
C MET A 64 -24.35 -21.00 46.01
N GLN A 65 -23.89 -19.75 46.22
CA GLN A 65 -24.50 -18.76 47.14
C GLN A 65 -23.55 -17.64 47.60
N THR A 66 -24.10 -16.43 47.52
CA THR A 66 -23.89 -15.26 48.41
C THR A 66 -22.64 -14.40 48.26
N LEU A 67 -22.86 -13.26 47.58
CA LEU A 67 -22.29 -11.96 47.87
C LEU A 67 -22.46 -11.59 49.36
N ARG A 68 -21.36 -11.41 50.10
CA ARG A 68 -21.27 -10.42 51.19
C ARG A 68 -19.85 -9.85 51.31
N ALA A 69 -19.74 -8.60 50.86
CA ALA A 69 -18.98 -7.49 51.44
C ALA A 69 -17.49 -7.69 51.82
N ARG A 70 -16.60 -7.06 51.05
CA ARG A 70 -15.43 -6.35 51.60
C ARG A 70 -15.20 -5.02 50.87
N PRO A 71 -14.89 -3.92 51.59
CA PRO A 71 -14.69 -2.57 51.03
C PRO A 71 -13.49 -2.44 50.07
N ILE A 72 -12.70 -3.52 49.93
CA ILE A 72 -11.58 -3.62 49.00
C ILE A 72 -12.06 -3.64 47.55
N PHE A 73 -13.21 -4.26 47.24
CA PHE A 73 -13.72 -4.27 45.87
C PHE A 73 -14.21 -2.89 45.41
N ALA A 74 -14.81 -2.11 46.31
CA ALA A 74 -15.16 -0.71 46.01
C ALA A 74 -13.89 0.15 45.84
N LEU A 75 -12.85 -0.10 46.64
CA LEU A 75 -11.57 0.61 46.51
C LEU A 75 -10.82 0.21 45.23
N ILE A 76 -10.91 -1.05 44.80
CA ILE A 76 -10.36 -1.54 43.54
C ILE A 76 -11.18 -1.03 42.36
N VAL A 77 -12.52 -0.98 42.43
CA VAL A 77 -13.35 -0.38 41.37
C VAL A 77 -13.13 1.12 41.29
N VAL A 78 -12.95 1.82 42.41
CA VAL A 78 -12.58 3.24 42.43
C VAL A 78 -11.15 3.45 41.94
N LEU A 79 -10.19 2.57 42.26
CA LEU A 79 -8.82 2.63 41.73
C LEU A 79 -8.77 2.23 40.25
N ILE A 80 -9.63 1.33 39.78
CA ILE A 80 -9.76 0.96 38.37
C ILE A 80 -10.45 2.08 37.60
N ALA A 81 -11.50 2.70 38.16
CA ALA A 81 -12.12 3.89 37.59
C ALA A 81 -11.15 5.10 37.60
N LEU A 82 -10.36 5.28 38.66
CA LEU A 82 -9.29 6.28 38.73
C LEU A 82 -8.12 5.95 37.80
N SER A 83 -7.79 4.67 37.56
CA SER A 83 -6.77 4.28 36.58
C SER A 83 -7.26 4.40 35.13
N LEU A 84 -8.56 4.20 34.89
CA LEU A 84 -9.21 4.51 33.61
C LEU A 84 -9.27 6.03 33.39
N LEU A 85 -9.49 6.82 34.43
CA LEU A 85 -9.44 8.29 34.39
C LEU A 85 -8.01 8.87 34.32
N THR A 86 -6.98 8.12 34.71
CA THR A 86 -5.57 8.57 34.66
C THR A 86 -4.78 7.99 33.49
N GLY A 87 -5.36 7.04 32.74
CA GLY A 87 -4.79 6.45 31.53
C GLY A 87 -5.04 7.23 30.24
N VAL A 88 -5.91 8.25 30.28
CA VAL A 88 -6.16 9.18 29.16
C VAL A 88 -5.74 10.61 29.58
N VAL A 89 -4.65 10.74 30.35
CA VAL A 89 -3.94 12.02 30.40
C VAL A 89 -3.14 12.13 29.12
N TYR A 90 -3.79 12.74 28.14
CA TYR A 90 -3.30 13.22 26.86
C TYR A 90 -1.77 13.42 26.87
N ALA A 91 -1.06 12.62 26.06
CA ALA A 91 0.21 13.03 25.48
C ALA A 91 -0.08 14.15 24.47
N LEU A 92 -0.51 15.32 24.96
CA LEU A 92 -0.68 16.54 24.17
C LEU A 92 0.73 17.10 24.07
N GLY A 93 1.66 16.29 23.57
CA GLY A 93 2.93 16.77 23.09
C GLY A 93 2.58 17.86 22.10
N ARG A 94 3.19 19.03 22.27
CA ARG A 94 2.94 20.25 21.48
C ARG A 94 2.68 19.84 20.03
N LEU A 95 1.43 19.99 19.57
CA LEU A 95 1.07 19.61 18.22
C LEU A 95 1.89 20.50 17.30
N THR A 96 2.49 19.91 16.28
CA THR A 96 3.03 20.66 15.14
C THR A 96 1.94 21.56 14.57
N GLY A 97 2.30 22.51 13.71
CA GLY A 97 1.32 23.24 12.88
C GLY A 97 0.46 22.32 12.00
N PHE A 98 0.75 21.01 12.02
CA PHE A 98 -0.03 19.91 11.49
C PHE A 98 -0.68 19.08 12.61
N ILE A 99 -1.97 18.79 12.46
CA ILE A 99 -2.74 17.89 13.33
C ILE A 99 -3.11 16.64 12.53
N PRO A 100 -2.68 15.42 12.95
CA PRO A 100 -3.02 14.18 12.24
C PRO A 100 -4.53 14.04 12.00
N GLY A 101 -4.93 13.67 10.78
CA GLY A 101 -6.32 13.57 10.35
C GLY A 101 -7.03 14.90 10.05
N PHE A 102 -6.58 16.02 10.63
CA PHE A 102 -7.12 17.35 10.34
C PHE A 102 -6.36 18.06 9.22
N GLY A 103 -5.03 18.05 9.25
CA GLY A 103 -4.17 18.76 8.30
C GLY A 103 -3.36 19.91 8.93
N PHE A 104 -2.78 20.75 8.08
CA PHE A 104 -2.04 21.95 8.49
C PHE A 104 -2.98 23.07 8.95
N THR A 105 -2.50 23.88 9.89
CA THR A 105 -3.21 25.02 10.48
C THR A 105 -2.40 26.29 10.24
N SER A 106 -3.06 27.32 9.70
CA SER A 106 -2.45 28.59 9.27
C SER A 106 -2.49 29.67 10.35
N ASP A 107 -3.56 29.75 11.15
CA ASP A 107 -3.68 30.68 12.28
C ASP A 107 -4.17 29.98 13.56
N ILE A 108 -3.25 29.76 14.51
CA ILE A 108 -3.57 29.17 15.82
C ILE A 108 -4.65 29.97 16.56
N ARG A 109 -4.80 31.27 16.28
CA ARG A 109 -5.77 32.14 16.94
C ARG A 109 -7.21 31.92 16.44
N SER A 110 -7.41 31.11 15.40
CA SER A 110 -8.73 30.72 14.90
C SER A 110 -9.02 29.22 15.06
N VAL A 111 -8.07 28.43 15.60
CA VAL A 111 -8.25 26.98 15.80
C VAL A 111 -8.90 26.69 17.16
N TYR A 112 -10.00 25.95 17.13
CA TYR A 112 -10.72 25.45 18.28
C TYR A 112 -10.48 23.95 18.44
N LEU A 113 -10.18 23.52 19.67
CA LEU A 113 -9.91 22.13 20.04
C LEU A 113 -10.97 21.64 21.02
N LEU A 114 -11.28 20.35 20.99
CA LEU A 114 -12.06 19.70 22.04
C LEU A 114 -11.39 19.90 23.40
N SER A 115 -12.19 20.33 24.39
CA SER A 115 -11.67 20.67 25.71
C SER A 115 -11.20 19.44 26.47
N GLU A 116 -11.95 18.35 26.38
CA GLU A 116 -11.67 17.03 26.96
C GLU A 116 -12.42 15.95 26.15
N PRO A 117 -11.88 14.72 26.06
CA PRO A 117 -12.59 13.61 25.44
C PRO A 117 -13.95 13.36 26.11
N VAL A 118 -14.95 12.95 25.32
CA VAL A 118 -16.32 12.75 25.81
C VAL A 118 -16.83 11.36 25.42
N ASP A 119 -17.33 10.63 26.41
CA ASP A 119 -17.88 9.28 26.20
C ASP A 119 -19.40 9.27 26.25
N ALA A 120 -20.00 8.40 25.44
CA ALA A 120 -21.40 8.04 25.50
C ALA A 120 -21.58 6.52 25.35
N ILE A 121 -22.48 5.94 26.14
CA ILE A 121 -22.73 4.49 26.16
C ILE A 121 -24.21 4.24 25.88
N SER A 122 -24.50 3.41 24.89
CA SER A 122 -25.86 2.93 24.59
C SER A 122 -25.82 1.52 24.02
N GLY A 123 -26.75 0.66 24.43
CA GLY A 123 -26.89 -0.68 23.84
C GLY A 123 -25.67 -1.61 23.97
N GLY A 124 -24.76 -1.35 24.91
CA GLY A 124 -23.50 -2.09 25.04
C GLY A 124 -22.37 -1.60 24.11
N VAL A 125 -22.66 -0.60 23.27
CA VAL A 125 -21.69 0.13 22.44
C VAL A 125 -21.23 1.37 23.20
N THR A 126 -19.93 1.60 23.24
CA THR A 126 -19.33 2.83 23.80
C THR A 126 -18.73 3.63 22.66
N LEU A 127 -19.18 4.88 22.51
CA LEU A 127 -18.61 5.87 21.61
C LEU A 127 -17.79 6.85 22.46
N SER A 128 -16.51 6.98 22.15
CA SER A 128 -15.61 8.00 22.70
C SER A 128 -15.29 9.01 21.62
N VAL A 129 -15.54 10.29 21.88
CA VAL A 129 -15.01 11.39 21.08
C VAL A 129 -13.64 11.73 21.62
N ASP A 130 -12.61 11.24 20.95
CA ASP A 130 -11.24 11.43 21.40
C ASP A 130 -10.74 12.84 21.11
N GLN A 131 -11.07 13.35 19.92
CA GLN A 131 -10.59 14.64 19.43
C GLN A 131 -11.65 15.33 18.55
N ALA A 132 -11.69 16.65 18.61
CA ALA A 132 -12.35 17.47 17.63
C ALA A 132 -11.55 18.74 17.38
N VAL A 133 -11.45 19.16 16.13
CA VAL A 133 -10.70 20.33 15.70
C VAL A 133 -11.56 21.12 14.73
N SER A 134 -11.71 22.42 14.96
CA SER A 134 -12.45 23.33 14.09
C SER A 134 -11.60 24.55 13.76
N ASP A 135 -11.64 24.95 12.50
CA ASP A 135 -11.12 26.23 12.03
C ASP A 135 -12.12 26.89 11.06
N GLU A 136 -11.65 27.87 10.29
CA GLU A 136 -12.44 28.57 9.27
C GLU A 136 -12.77 27.71 8.03
N SER A 137 -12.12 26.57 7.87
CA SER A 137 -12.29 25.67 6.73
C SER A 137 -13.23 24.50 7.02
N LYS A 138 -13.18 23.91 8.21
CA LYS A 138 -13.96 22.72 8.57
C LYS A 138 -14.03 22.46 10.07
N LEU A 139 -14.91 21.54 10.46
CA LEU A 139 -14.84 20.82 11.74
C LEU A 139 -14.52 19.35 11.45
N TRP A 140 -13.52 18.81 12.12
CA TRP A 140 -13.16 17.40 12.09
C TRP A 140 -13.35 16.78 13.48
N VAL A 141 -13.83 15.56 13.51
CA VAL A 141 -14.09 14.81 14.74
C VAL A 141 -13.53 13.40 14.59
N ASN A 142 -12.75 12.95 15.57
CA ASN A 142 -12.22 11.60 15.68
C ASN A 142 -12.87 10.84 16.82
N LEU A 143 -13.20 9.57 16.56
CA LEU A 143 -14.02 8.75 17.43
C LEU A 143 -13.39 7.35 17.59
N THR A 144 -13.42 6.82 18.81
CA THR A 144 -13.17 5.41 19.10
C THR A 144 -14.48 4.76 19.54
N VAL A 145 -14.82 3.62 18.94
CA VAL A 145 -16.05 2.88 19.23
C VAL A 145 -15.71 1.47 19.68
N THR A 146 -16.22 1.04 20.83
CA THR A 146 -16.05 -0.32 21.34
C THR A 146 -17.39 -1.01 21.55
N GLY A 147 -17.39 -2.34 21.46
CA GLY A 147 -18.60 -3.14 21.62
C GLY A 147 -19.53 -3.18 20.40
N LEU A 148 -19.03 -2.84 19.21
CA LEU A 148 -19.80 -2.92 17.96
C LEU A 148 -20.22 -4.38 17.64
N PRO A 149 -21.46 -4.60 17.16
CA PRO A 149 -21.88 -5.90 16.63
C PRO A 149 -21.13 -6.28 15.34
N GLU A 150 -21.07 -7.58 15.01
CA GLU A 150 -20.35 -8.09 13.82
C GLU A 150 -20.90 -7.56 12.48
N GLU A 151 -22.19 -7.18 12.42
CA GLU A 151 -22.79 -6.50 11.26
C GLU A 151 -22.51 -5.00 11.34
N GLN A 152 -21.77 -4.48 10.36
CA GLN A 152 -21.42 -3.07 10.26
C GLN A 152 -22.49 -2.30 9.50
N ASP A 153 -23.23 -1.45 10.21
CA ASP A 153 -24.10 -0.47 9.58
C ASP A 153 -23.37 0.86 9.34
N PHE A 154 -23.70 1.50 8.21
CA PHE A 154 -23.29 2.88 7.95
C PHE A 154 -23.94 3.82 8.97
N SER A 155 -23.10 4.57 9.70
CA SER A 155 -23.57 5.58 10.65
C SER A 155 -23.53 6.97 10.02
N GLN A 156 -24.58 7.76 10.26
CA GLN A 156 -24.64 9.16 9.83
C GLN A 156 -24.31 10.06 11.02
N ALA A 157 -23.63 11.18 10.77
CA ALA A 157 -23.31 12.14 11.82
C ALA A 157 -23.83 13.54 11.52
N PHE A 158 -24.30 14.20 12.58
CA PHE A 158 -24.83 15.54 12.53
C PHE A 158 -24.28 16.36 13.70
N VAL A 159 -24.09 17.65 13.49
CA VAL A 159 -23.77 18.61 14.54
C VAL A 159 -24.98 19.49 14.77
N PHE A 160 -25.41 19.58 16.03
CA PHE A 160 -26.40 20.54 16.47
C PHE A 160 -25.72 21.70 17.20
N LEU A 161 -25.94 22.90 16.68
CA LEU A 161 -25.46 24.14 17.29
C LEU A 161 -26.45 24.63 18.37
N PRO A 162 -26.02 25.52 19.30
CA PRO A 162 -26.89 26.03 20.36
C PRO A 162 -28.09 26.83 19.85
N ASN A 163 -28.00 27.37 18.63
CA ASN A 163 -29.08 28.06 17.93
C ASN A 163 -30.13 27.09 17.34
N GLY A 164 -29.92 25.77 17.46
CA GLY A 164 -30.79 24.71 16.91
C GLY A 164 -30.49 24.34 15.46
N GLU A 165 -29.47 24.95 14.84
CA GLU A 165 -29.04 24.61 13.49
C GLU A 165 -28.45 23.19 13.45
N LYS A 166 -28.84 22.42 12.42
CA LYS A 166 -28.39 21.05 12.17
C LYS A 166 -27.47 21.06 10.96
N ILE A 167 -26.24 20.60 11.15
CA ILE A 167 -25.20 20.51 10.11
C ILE A 167 -24.89 19.03 9.86
N SER A 168 -25.00 18.58 8.62
CA SER A 168 -24.62 17.21 8.23
C SER A 168 -23.13 17.12 7.94
N PHE A 169 -22.54 15.96 8.21
CA PHE A 169 -21.18 15.66 7.77
C PHE A 169 -21.07 15.67 6.23
N GLN A 170 -19.90 16.04 5.72
CA GLN A 170 -19.55 16.04 4.29
C GLN A 170 -18.79 14.77 3.91
N MET A 171 -17.95 14.28 4.81
CA MET A 171 -17.06 13.14 4.56
C MET A 171 -16.86 12.34 5.84
N SER A 172 -16.75 11.02 5.72
CA SER A 172 -16.37 10.13 6.80
C SER A 172 -15.24 9.22 6.36
N SER A 173 -14.37 8.82 7.27
CA SER A 173 -13.43 7.73 6.98
C SER A 173 -14.15 6.38 6.91
N GLY A 174 -13.47 5.37 6.36
CA GLY A 174 -13.78 3.99 6.69
C GLY A 174 -13.59 3.72 8.19
N MET A 175 -14.11 2.59 8.67
CA MET A 175 -13.96 2.14 10.04
C MET A 175 -12.70 1.26 10.16
N ALA A 176 -11.69 1.71 10.90
CA ALA A 176 -10.46 0.95 11.14
C ALA A 176 -10.53 0.28 12.52
N VAL A 177 -10.39 -1.04 12.60
CA VAL A 177 -10.49 -1.77 13.88
C VAL A 177 -9.11 -2.20 14.36
N ASP A 178 -8.74 -1.83 15.59
CA ASP A 178 -7.52 -2.25 16.26
C ASP A 178 -7.81 -2.92 17.63
N SER A 179 -6.77 -3.13 18.44
CA SER A 179 -6.92 -3.74 19.78
C SER A 179 -7.71 -2.88 20.77
N ASN A 180 -7.87 -1.59 20.51
CA ASN A 180 -8.49 -0.61 21.38
C ASN A 180 -9.92 -0.27 20.95
N GLY A 181 -10.29 -0.54 19.69
CA GLY A 181 -11.65 -0.35 19.19
C GLY A 181 -11.71 -0.08 17.70
N ALA A 182 -12.87 0.33 17.24
CA ALA A 182 -13.10 0.82 15.90
C ALA A 182 -12.94 2.34 15.84
N HIS A 183 -12.02 2.83 15.01
CA HIS A 183 -11.74 4.23 14.79
C HIS A 183 -12.53 4.77 13.60
N LEU A 184 -13.14 5.92 13.77
CA LEU A 184 -13.98 6.58 12.76
C LEU A 184 -13.79 8.09 12.84
N THR A 185 -13.74 8.75 11.68
CA THR A 185 -13.69 10.21 11.60
C THR A 185 -14.86 10.77 10.81
N TYR A 186 -15.30 11.98 11.18
CA TYR A 186 -16.26 12.78 10.43
C TYR A 186 -15.71 14.17 10.17
N VAL A 187 -15.93 14.66 8.94
CA VAL A 187 -15.64 16.03 8.52
C VAL A 187 -16.95 16.74 8.25
N PHE A 188 -17.11 17.91 8.83
CA PHE A 188 -18.24 18.81 8.68
C PHE A 188 -17.80 20.12 8.01
N PRO A 189 -18.72 20.85 7.38
CA PRO A 189 -18.48 22.22 6.94
C PRO A 189 -17.97 23.13 8.08
N PRO A 190 -17.34 24.26 7.76
CA PRO A 190 -16.88 25.19 8.79
C PRO A 190 -18.04 25.71 9.64
N LEU A 191 -17.82 25.76 10.95
CA LEU A 191 -18.80 26.25 11.90
C LEU A 191 -18.83 27.79 11.91
N PRO A 192 -19.95 28.40 12.36
CA PRO A 192 -19.96 29.83 12.63
C PRO A 192 -18.84 30.22 13.62
N THR A 193 -18.18 31.35 13.33
CA THR A 193 -17.07 31.88 14.15
C THR A 193 -17.45 31.93 15.63
N ALA A 194 -16.54 31.48 16.51
CA ALA A 194 -16.72 31.43 17.96
C ALA A 194 -17.76 30.43 18.50
N THR A 195 -18.05 29.36 17.76
CA THR A 195 -18.82 28.22 18.29
C THR A 195 -18.00 27.46 19.35
N SER A 196 -18.42 27.53 20.61
CA SER A 196 -17.78 26.82 21.74
C SER A 196 -18.54 25.57 22.20
N ASP A 197 -19.86 25.54 22.04
CA ASP A 197 -20.69 24.45 22.54
C ASP A 197 -21.49 23.88 21.37
N LEU A 198 -21.51 22.57 21.24
CA LEU A 198 -22.27 21.86 20.22
C LEU A 198 -22.59 20.44 20.65
N VAL A 199 -23.48 19.77 19.94
CA VAL A 199 -23.82 18.37 20.18
C VAL A 199 -23.55 17.56 18.92
N LEU A 200 -22.66 16.58 19.02
CA LEU A 200 -22.49 15.57 17.99
C LEU A 200 -23.60 14.52 18.15
N PHE A 201 -24.37 14.31 17.09
CA PHE A 201 -25.37 13.27 17.01
C PHE A 201 -24.95 12.23 15.97
N VAL A 202 -24.70 10.99 16.40
CA VAL A 202 -24.35 9.87 15.51
C VAL A 202 -25.52 8.90 15.46
N GLU A 203 -26.08 8.69 14.28
CA GLU A 203 -27.24 7.85 14.02
C GLU A 203 -26.81 6.47 13.53
N ASN A 204 -27.50 5.45 14.03
CA ASN A 204 -27.35 4.04 13.63
C ASN A 204 -25.94 3.43 13.79
N LEU A 205 -25.15 3.91 14.76
CA LEU A 205 -23.85 3.32 15.07
C LEU A 205 -24.06 2.04 15.88
N GLY A 206 -23.84 0.87 15.27
CA GLY A 206 -24.12 -0.42 15.90
C GLY A 206 -25.60 -0.59 16.28
N GLY A 207 -26.50 -0.01 15.49
CA GLY A 207 -27.94 0.01 15.77
C GLY A 207 -28.37 0.99 16.88
N GLN A 208 -27.49 1.89 17.32
CA GLN A 208 -27.74 2.86 18.39
C GLN A 208 -27.59 4.30 17.90
N ASN A 209 -28.31 5.21 18.56
CA ASN A 209 -28.17 6.64 18.34
C ASN A 209 -27.45 7.27 19.54
N PHE A 210 -26.43 8.08 19.26
CA PHE A 210 -25.62 8.77 20.25
C PHE A 210 -25.83 10.27 20.15
N SER A 211 -25.91 10.94 21.30
CA SER A 211 -25.95 12.39 21.42
C SER A 211 -24.89 12.81 22.42
N VAL A 212 -23.84 13.45 21.94
CA VAL A 212 -22.62 13.73 22.69
C VAL A 212 -22.41 15.24 22.75
N PRO A 213 -22.59 15.88 23.92
CA PRO A 213 -22.28 17.29 24.08
C PRO A 213 -20.76 17.49 24.02
N MET A 214 -20.30 18.38 23.14
CA MET A 214 -18.90 18.70 22.96
C MET A 214 -18.64 20.17 23.29
N GLN A 215 -17.56 20.41 24.02
CA GLN A 215 -17.10 21.76 24.33
C GLN A 215 -15.77 22.03 23.64
N LEU A 216 -15.80 22.95 22.67
CA LEU A 216 -14.63 23.46 21.99
C LEU A 216 -14.07 24.69 22.70
N ARG A 217 -12.74 24.77 22.76
CA ARG A 217 -12.01 25.90 23.31
C ARG A 217 -10.96 26.36 22.31
N LEU A 218 -10.63 27.64 22.33
CA LEU A 218 -9.53 28.14 21.53
C LEU A 218 -8.20 27.48 21.94
N ALA A 219 -7.37 27.15 20.95
CA ALA A 219 -6.02 26.63 21.17
C ALA A 219 -5.18 27.66 21.96
N LYS A 220 -4.45 27.19 22.98
CA LYS A 220 -3.56 28.05 23.78
C LYS A 220 -2.20 28.18 23.09
N PRO A 221 -1.47 29.30 23.31
CA PRO A 221 -0.11 29.44 22.83
C PRO A 221 0.79 28.26 23.28
N GLY A 222 1.39 27.55 22.33
CA GLY A 222 2.26 26.41 22.57
C GLY A 222 1.57 25.04 22.59
N GLU A 223 0.24 24.95 22.49
CA GLU A 223 -0.49 23.69 22.23
C GLU A 223 -0.38 23.28 20.76
N ILE A 224 -0.36 24.27 19.87
CA ILE A 224 -0.06 24.14 18.45
C ILE A 224 1.12 25.07 18.17
N LEU A 225 2.20 24.54 17.58
CA LEU A 225 3.30 25.36 17.06
C LEU A 225 2.89 25.87 15.68
N PRO A 226 3.06 27.16 15.36
CA PRO A 226 2.62 27.66 14.06
C PRO A 226 3.39 26.91 12.98
N SER A 227 2.68 26.52 11.92
CA SER A 227 3.36 26.23 10.66
C SER A 227 4.17 27.48 10.28
N GLU A 228 5.36 27.29 9.70
CA GLU A 228 6.07 28.43 9.14
C GLU A 228 5.12 29.10 8.12
N PRO A 229 4.98 30.43 8.15
CA PRO A 229 4.05 31.10 7.26
C PRO A 229 4.37 30.72 5.82
N GLU A 230 3.32 30.61 5.00
CA GLU A 230 3.39 30.44 3.56
C GLU A 230 4.50 31.32 2.94
N GLN A 231 5.70 30.76 2.78
CA GLN A 231 6.68 31.23 1.80
C GLN A 231 6.37 30.56 0.45
N SER A 232 5.08 30.34 0.18
CA SER A 232 4.52 29.48 -0.88
C SER A 232 4.84 29.95 -2.30
N GLU A 233 5.31 31.19 -2.48
CA GLU A 233 5.83 31.64 -3.77
C GLU A 233 7.31 31.26 -4.02
N GLN A 234 8.11 30.89 -3.01
CA GLN A 234 9.56 30.70 -3.18
C GLN A 234 10.06 29.23 -3.12
N LEU A 235 9.32 28.30 -2.51
CA LEU A 235 9.78 26.91 -2.36
C LEU A 235 9.16 25.99 -3.42
N ARG A 236 9.57 26.18 -4.68
CA ARG A 236 9.18 25.36 -5.82
C ARG A 236 10.36 25.07 -6.72
N SER A 237 10.31 23.92 -7.38
CA SER A 237 11.27 23.55 -8.42
C SER A 237 10.99 24.32 -9.73
N GLU A 238 11.90 24.21 -10.69
CA GLU A 238 11.61 24.57 -12.08
C GLU A 238 10.50 23.67 -12.64
N THR A 239 9.60 24.26 -13.45
CA THR A 239 8.59 23.49 -14.18
C THR A 239 9.25 22.79 -15.36
N HIS A 240 9.16 21.46 -15.40
CA HIS A 240 9.63 20.63 -16.52
C HIS A 240 8.47 19.83 -17.08
N ASP A 241 8.22 19.95 -18.39
CA ASP A 241 7.17 19.26 -19.14
C ASP A 241 5.80 19.22 -18.43
N GLY A 242 5.44 20.38 -17.85
CA GLY A 242 4.17 20.62 -17.18
C GLY A 242 4.10 20.17 -15.72
N VAL A 243 5.17 19.64 -15.14
CA VAL A 243 5.23 19.19 -13.75
C VAL A 243 6.10 20.12 -12.91
N THR A 244 5.61 20.53 -11.74
CA THR A 244 6.34 21.33 -10.76
C THR A 244 6.21 20.72 -9.36
N LEU A 245 7.34 20.44 -8.70
CA LEU A 245 7.37 20.10 -7.28
C LEU A 245 7.25 21.37 -6.43
N VAL A 246 6.38 21.33 -5.42
CA VAL A 246 6.13 22.44 -4.49
C VAL A 246 6.22 21.94 -3.06
N LEU A 247 6.93 22.68 -2.20
CA LEU A 247 6.95 22.45 -0.75
C LEU A 247 5.91 23.39 -0.12
N ASP A 248 4.70 22.88 0.12
CA ASP A 248 3.53 23.69 0.48
C ASP A 248 3.60 24.19 1.92
N HIS A 249 3.95 23.28 2.83
CA HIS A 249 3.88 23.54 4.27
C HIS A 249 5.05 22.91 5.00
N ILE A 250 5.53 23.60 6.04
CA ILE A 250 6.54 23.11 6.97
C ILE A 250 6.07 23.44 8.38
N ALA A 251 6.00 22.43 9.23
CA ALA A 251 5.54 22.51 10.61
C ALA A 251 6.61 21.90 11.55
N PRO A 252 7.61 22.70 11.96
CA PRO A 252 8.66 22.22 12.84
C PRO A 252 8.18 22.10 14.30
N ALA A 253 8.64 21.06 14.99
CA ALA A 253 8.45 20.85 16.43
C ALA A 253 9.74 20.33 17.09
N SER A 254 9.78 20.38 18.43
CA SER A 254 10.99 20.05 19.19
C SER A 254 11.48 18.61 19.04
N ASN A 255 10.61 17.68 18.65
CA ASN A 255 10.91 16.25 18.49
C ASN A 255 10.73 15.72 17.06
N LYS A 256 10.15 16.51 16.14
CA LYS A 256 9.99 16.17 14.73
C LYS A 256 9.67 17.40 13.89
N THR A 257 9.83 17.31 12.58
CA THR A 257 9.24 18.25 11.63
C THR A 257 8.26 17.52 10.74
N VAL A 258 7.13 18.14 10.42
CA VAL A 258 6.18 17.65 9.42
C VAL A 258 6.17 18.61 8.24
N PHE A 259 6.20 18.11 7.01
CA PHE A 259 6.14 18.94 5.82
C PHE A 259 5.24 18.32 4.75
N GLN A 260 4.64 19.16 3.91
CA GLN A 260 3.80 18.75 2.79
C GLN A 260 4.47 19.11 1.48
N VAL A 261 4.48 18.16 0.56
CA VAL A 261 4.95 18.35 -0.81
C VAL A 261 3.78 18.08 -1.76
N SER A 262 3.66 18.86 -2.81
CA SER A 262 2.68 18.63 -3.88
C SER A 262 3.31 18.69 -5.26
N LEU A 263 2.62 18.04 -6.20
CA LEU A 263 2.86 18.14 -7.63
C LEU A 263 1.81 19.05 -8.24
N HIS A 264 2.28 20.14 -8.81
CA HIS A 264 1.46 21.08 -9.58
C HIS A 264 1.61 20.78 -11.07
N PHE A 265 0.48 20.64 -11.74
CA PHE A 265 0.41 20.45 -13.18
C PHE A 265 -0.06 21.74 -13.87
N ASP A 266 0.53 22.07 -15.03
CA ASP A 266 0.20 23.28 -15.78
C ASP A 266 -1.06 23.16 -16.65
N GLN A 267 -1.51 21.94 -16.92
CA GLN A 267 -2.75 21.66 -17.65
C GLN A 267 -3.74 20.82 -16.82
N PRO A 268 -5.05 21.07 -16.96
CA PRO A 268 -6.08 20.22 -16.35
C PRO A 268 -6.06 18.81 -16.95
N GLY A 269 -6.42 17.81 -16.16
CA GLY A 269 -6.43 16.41 -16.58
C GLY A 269 -5.05 15.73 -16.61
N MET A 270 -3.99 16.46 -16.27
CA MET A 270 -2.66 15.89 -16.07
C MET A 270 -2.55 15.11 -14.76
N SER A 271 -1.82 13.99 -14.79
CA SER A 271 -1.50 13.21 -13.61
C SER A 271 -0.25 12.34 -13.82
N LEU A 272 0.40 11.93 -12.73
CA LEU A 272 1.41 10.87 -12.78
C LEU A 272 0.73 9.50 -12.88
N ASN A 273 1.32 8.61 -13.69
CA ASN A 273 0.82 7.24 -13.86
C ASN A 273 1.36 6.27 -12.80
N ASN A 274 2.38 6.70 -12.04
CA ASN A 274 2.99 5.93 -10.97
C ASN A 274 2.87 6.70 -9.64
N ASP A 275 2.96 5.96 -8.54
CA ASP A 275 3.19 6.58 -7.23
C ASP A 275 4.56 7.27 -7.19
N TRP A 276 4.67 8.29 -6.34
CA TRP A 276 5.86 9.13 -6.22
C TRP A 276 6.19 9.37 -4.75
N ASN A 277 7.47 9.63 -4.46
CA ASN A 277 7.94 9.97 -3.12
C ASN A 277 8.96 11.09 -3.21
N VAL A 278 9.57 11.48 -2.09
CA VAL A 278 10.65 12.46 -2.05
C VAL A 278 11.82 11.94 -1.25
N VAL A 279 13.01 12.44 -1.56
CA VAL A 279 14.21 12.25 -0.75
C VAL A 279 14.60 13.59 -0.16
N LEU A 280 14.85 13.62 1.16
CA LEU A 280 15.32 14.79 1.88
C LEU A 280 16.81 14.64 2.22
N THR A 281 17.64 15.52 1.69
CA THR A 281 19.10 15.49 1.89
C THR A 281 19.64 16.82 2.40
N ASP A 282 20.77 16.80 3.11
CA ASP A 282 21.53 18.01 3.42
C ASP A 282 22.66 18.27 2.41
N GLN A 283 23.38 19.38 2.59
CA GLN A 283 24.54 19.76 1.77
C GLN A 283 25.72 18.78 1.80
N ASN A 284 25.76 17.85 2.76
CA ASN A 284 26.78 16.82 2.89
C ASN A 284 26.33 15.47 2.30
N GLY A 285 25.09 15.38 1.80
CA GLY A 285 24.48 14.15 1.32
C GLY A 285 23.98 13.22 2.43
N ALA A 286 23.84 13.71 3.66
CA ALA A 286 23.14 12.99 4.72
C ALA A 286 21.65 12.98 4.41
N ILE A 287 21.00 11.84 4.67
CA ILE A 287 19.61 11.61 4.30
C ILE A 287 18.76 11.64 5.55
N TYR A 288 17.79 12.55 5.54
CA TYR A 288 16.83 12.73 6.60
C TYR A 288 15.66 11.76 6.40
N PRO A 289 15.05 11.25 7.47
CA PRO A 289 13.83 10.48 7.36
C PRO A 289 12.75 11.25 6.62
N ALA A 290 12.12 10.65 5.62
CA ALA A 290 10.91 11.18 4.99
C ALA A 290 9.81 10.13 5.12
N ILE A 291 9.26 9.98 6.33
CA ILE A 291 8.22 8.98 6.60
C ILE A 291 6.90 9.51 6.06
N ASP A 292 6.34 8.86 5.06
CA ASP A 292 5.03 9.19 4.51
C ASP A 292 3.95 8.95 5.57
N ILE A 293 3.23 10.01 5.92
CA ILE A 293 2.11 10.03 6.87
C ILE A 293 0.84 10.59 6.20
N THR A 294 0.77 10.54 4.87
CA THR A 294 -0.35 11.02 4.08
C THR A 294 -1.62 10.24 4.44
N PRO A 295 -2.72 10.91 4.83
CA PRO A 295 -4.00 10.25 5.04
C PRO A 295 -4.58 9.68 3.73
N ASP A 296 -5.19 8.49 3.77
CA ASP A 296 -5.84 7.85 2.62
C ASP A 296 -6.94 8.69 1.95
N THR A 297 -7.42 9.75 2.64
CA THR A 297 -8.44 10.67 2.13
C THR A 297 -7.89 11.79 1.26
N MET A 298 -6.57 11.99 1.21
CA MET A 298 -5.94 13.00 0.36
C MET A 298 -5.82 12.51 -1.08
N ASP A 299 -5.82 13.46 -2.02
CA ASP A 299 -5.51 13.12 -3.40
C ASP A 299 -4.04 12.69 -3.53
N GLY A 300 -3.72 11.92 -4.58
CA GLY A 300 -2.36 11.44 -4.82
C GLY A 300 -1.39 12.52 -5.31
N ASN A 301 -1.82 13.79 -5.39
CA ASN A 301 -0.98 14.89 -5.88
C ASN A 301 -0.23 15.60 -4.76
N ALA A 302 -0.62 15.38 -3.50
CA ALA A 302 0.09 15.89 -2.33
C ALA A 302 0.41 14.76 -1.35
N LYS A 303 1.61 14.82 -0.76
CA LYS A 303 2.06 13.91 0.27
C LYS A 303 2.58 14.66 1.49
N ILE A 304 2.34 14.09 2.66
CA ILE A 304 2.75 14.65 3.95
C ILE A 304 3.79 13.73 4.55
N PHE A 305 4.94 14.32 4.92
CA PHE A 305 6.08 13.60 5.44
C PHE A 305 6.43 14.03 6.86
N GLN A 306 6.87 13.08 7.66
CA GLN A 306 7.47 13.30 8.96
C GLN A 306 8.99 13.05 8.91
N THR A 307 9.75 13.98 9.48
CA THR A 307 11.21 13.92 9.57
C THR A 307 11.73 14.34 10.96
N SER A 308 13.03 14.17 11.18
CA SER A 308 13.72 14.65 12.39
C SER A 308 13.66 16.18 12.51
N PRO A 309 13.74 16.75 13.74
CA PRO A 309 13.79 18.21 13.92
C PRO A 309 14.92 18.86 13.13
N PHE A 310 14.64 19.98 12.48
CA PHE A 310 15.67 20.78 11.81
C PHE A 310 16.45 21.62 12.82
N SER A 311 17.78 21.69 12.68
CA SER A 311 18.61 22.57 13.52
C SER A 311 18.67 24.00 12.99
N GLY A 312 18.27 24.23 11.73
CA GLY A 312 18.26 25.53 11.05
C GLY A 312 19.61 25.93 10.46
N ASN A 313 20.65 25.12 10.66
CA ASN A 313 21.98 25.33 10.08
C ASN A 313 22.21 24.48 8.83
N GLU A 314 21.27 23.60 8.51
CA GLU A 314 21.32 22.75 7.32
C GLU A 314 20.86 23.51 6.09
N GLN A 315 21.42 23.14 4.95
CA GLN A 315 20.85 23.47 3.65
C GLN A 315 20.26 22.18 3.09
N LEU A 316 18.93 22.14 3.05
CA LEU A 316 18.18 20.95 2.69
C LEU A 316 17.78 20.99 1.22
N THR A 317 17.79 19.81 0.60
CA THR A 317 17.28 19.57 -0.75
C THR A 317 16.17 18.52 -0.66
N VAL A 318 14.97 18.85 -1.12
CA VAL A 318 13.90 17.91 -1.40
C VAL A 318 13.92 17.61 -2.89
N SER A 319 14.11 16.35 -3.25
CA SER A 319 14.09 15.88 -4.63
C SER A 319 12.92 14.93 -4.83
N LEU A 320 12.18 15.11 -5.92
CA LEU A 320 11.17 14.15 -6.35
C LEU A 320 11.84 12.81 -6.66
N ASN A 321 11.18 11.71 -6.29
CA ASN A 321 11.66 10.36 -6.55
C ASN A 321 10.54 9.46 -7.07
N VAL A 322 10.81 8.76 -8.17
CA VAL A 322 9.87 7.82 -8.81
C VAL A 322 10.65 6.63 -9.32
N PHE A 323 10.10 5.43 -9.15
CA PHE A 323 10.69 4.21 -9.71
C PHE A 323 10.21 3.98 -11.16
N PRO A 324 11.10 3.61 -12.09
CA PRO A 324 12.51 3.28 -11.91
C PRO A 324 13.49 4.48 -11.97
N THR A 325 13.07 5.62 -12.52
CA THR A 325 13.96 6.76 -12.75
C THR A 325 13.30 8.09 -12.33
N ALA A 326 13.86 8.76 -11.32
CA ALA A 326 13.36 10.05 -10.82
C ALA A 326 13.40 11.20 -11.86
N LYS A 327 14.20 11.06 -12.92
CA LYS A 327 14.37 12.06 -13.99
C LYS A 327 13.42 11.87 -15.17
N GLU A 328 12.66 10.78 -15.16
CA GLU A 328 11.78 10.37 -16.26
C GLU A 328 10.43 9.98 -15.67
N LEU A 329 9.51 10.94 -15.60
CA LEU A 329 8.21 10.72 -14.99
C LEU A 329 7.20 10.26 -16.04
N PRO A 330 6.51 9.13 -15.83
CA PRO A 330 5.41 8.74 -16.69
C PRO A 330 4.18 9.60 -16.36
N VAL A 331 3.83 10.49 -17.27
CA VAL A 331 2.70 11.42 -17.15
C VAL A 331 1.59 10.99 -18.10
N SER A 332 0.34 11.27 -17.74
CA SER A 332 -0.78 11.25 -18.69
C SER A 332 -1.60 12.54 -18.64
N ILE A 333 -2.25 12.84 -19.76
CA ILE A 333 -3.21 13.95 -19.88
C ILE A 333 -4.53 13.39 -20.38
N ASP A 334 -5.60 13.62 -19.62
CA ASP A 334 -6.97 13.22 -19.96
C ASP A 334 -7.69 14.31 -20.78
N PHE A 335 -8.16 13.92 -21.97
CA PHE A 335 -8.87 14.76 -22.93
C PHE A 335 -10.33 14.35 -23.11
N SER A 336 -10.89 13.51 -22.24
CA SER A 336 -12.25 12.95 -22.39
C SER A 336 -13.37 14.00 -22.42
N MET A 337 -13.08 15.25 -22.04
CA MET A 337 -14.02 16.37 -22.06
C MET A 337 -13.91 17.24 -23.32
N ASP A 338 -13.03 16.90 -24.26
CA ASP A 338 -12.75 17.70 -25.45
C ASP A 338 -13.12 16.94 -26.74
N ASP A 339 -14.14 17.48 -27.42
CA ASP A 339 -14.81 16.85 -28.57
C ASP A 339 -13.97 16.86 -29.87
N ALA A 340 -12.78 17.48 -29.88
CA ALA A 340 -11.99 17.71 -31.11
C ALA A 340 -10.83 16.71 -31.35
N ASN A 341 -10.71 15.65 -30.54
CA ASN A 341 -9.49 14.84 -30.43
C ASN A 341 -9.49 13.55 -31.27
N GLY A 342 -10.15 13.53 -32.43
CA GLY A 342 -10.39 12.30 -33.18
C GLY A 342 -10.32 12.42 -34.70
N PHE A 343 -10.57 11.28 -35.36
CA PHE A 343 -10.69 11.15 -36.80
C PHE A 343 -11.77 10.11 -37.16
N LEU A 344 -12.23 10.13 -38.39
CA LEU A 344 -13.22 9.18 -38.88
C LEU A 344 -12.51 7.99 -39.54
N PHE A 345 -12.78 6.78 -39.07
CA PHE A 345 -12.23 5.56 -39.66
C PHE A 345 -13.31 4.78 -40.42
N ASP A 346 -13.03 4.42 -41.68
CA ASP A 346 -13.90 3.60 -42.51
C ASP A 346 -13.26 2.23 -42.78
N PRO A 347 -13.71 1.16 -42.10
CA PRO A 347 -13.24 -0.21 -42.37
C PRO A 347 -13.77 -0.77 -43.71
N GLY A 348 -14.76 -0.12 -44.31
CA GLY A 348 -15.49 -0.60 -45.48
C GLY A 348 -16.56 -1.64 -45.14
N PRO A 349 -17.27 -2.15 -46.17
CA PRO A 349 -18.47 -2.97 -45.97
C PRO A 349 -18.21 -4.43 -45.53
N ASP A 350 -17.00 -4.95 -45.72
CA ASP A 350 -16.65 -6.35 -45.41
C ASP A 350 -15.17 -6.47 -44.96
N PRO A 351 -14.82 -6.01 -43.75
CA PRO A 351 -13.44 -6.03 -43.28
C PRO A 351 -12.99 -7.46 -42.94
N ALA A 352 -11.80 -7.86 -43.42
CA ALA A 352 -11.26 -9.20 -43.24
C ALA A 352 -10.01 -9.22 -42.35
N VAL A 353 -9.83 -10.27 -41.54
CA VAL A 353 -8.64 -10.41 -40.66
C VAL A 353 -7.36 -10.40 -41.51
N GLY A 354 -6.37 -9.61 -41.08
CA GLY A 354 -5.14 -9.34 -41.80
C GLY A 354 -5.22 -8.15 -42.77
N GLN A 355 -6.40 -7.56 -42.96
CA GLN A 355 -6.56 -6.33 -43.74
C GLN A 355 -5.86 -5.15 -43.06
N ILE A 356 -5.29 -4.28 -43.90
CA ILE A 356 -4.52 -3.11 -43.49
C ILE A 356 -5.05 -1.89 -44.24
N TRP A 357 -5.21 -0.79 -43.52
CA TRP A 357 -5.56 0.52 -44.07
C TRP A 357 -4.41 1.49 -43.82
N THR A 358 -4.03 2.24 -44.84
CA THR A 358 -3.10 3.38 -44.69
C THR A 358 -3.91 4.60 -44.28
N LEU A 359 -3.44 5.30 -43.25
CA LEU A 359 -4.03 6.52 -42.72
C LEU A 359 -3.06 7.68 -42.94
N ASP A 360 -3.58 8.90 -42.98
CA ASP A 360 -2.79 10.15 -43.01
C ASP A 360 -3.47 11.26 -42.20
N ASP A 361 -4.34 10.86 -41.26
CA ASP A 361 -5.07 11.76 -40.40
C ASP A 361 -4.12 12.38 -39.37
N VAL A 362 -4.21 13.70 -39.23
CA VAL A 362 -3.43 14.48 -38.27
C VAL A 362 -4.35 14.93 -37.16
N ILE A 363 -4.04 14.51 -35.94
CA ILE A 363 -4.82 14.78 -34.73
C ILE A 363 -4.00 15.73 -33.85
N GLN A 364 -4.62 16.82 -33.42
CA GLN A 364 -4.03 17.76 -32.47
C GLN A 364 -4.65 17.49 -31.11
N ILE A 365 -3.85 17.03 -30.14
CA ILE A 365 -4.33 16.76 -28.78
C ILE A 365 -3.43 17.49 -27.78
N GLY A 366 -4.00 18.45 -27.05
CA GLY A 366 -3.22 19.33 -26.19
C GLY A 366 -2.05 19.99 -26.93
N GLY A 367 -0.82 19.74 -26.47
CA GLY A 367 0.42 20.22 -27.09
C GLY A 367 1.01 19.29 -28.17
N PHE A 368 0.41 18.12 -28.43
CA PHE A 368 0.98 17.10 -29.31
C PHE A 368 0.32 17.05 -30.68
N THR A 369 1.13 16.79 -31.71
CA THR A 369 0.67 16.45 -33.06
C THR A 369 0.87 14.96 -33.32
N LEU A 370 -0.24 14.21 -33.41
CA LEU A 370 -0.24 12.80 -33.77
C LEU A 370 -0.57 12.63 -35.25
N ARG A 371 0.13 11.72 -35.93
CA ARG A 371 -0.26 11.25 -37.28
C ARG A 371 -0.63 9.77 -37.22
N ALA A 372 -1.87 9.45 -37.52
CA ALA A 372 -2.30 8.08 -37.70
C ALA A 372 -1.69 7.56 -39.02
N ALA A 373 -0.88 6.52 -38.96
CA ALA A 373 -0.19 5.96 -40.14
C ALA A 373 -0.93 4.75 -40.70
N ARG A 374 -1.52 3.94 -39.81
CA ARG A 374 -2.05 2.63 -40.19
C ARG A 374 -3.14 2.15 -39.25
N ALA A 375 -4.11 1.44 -39.80
CA ALA A 375 -4.98 0.54 -39.04
C ALA A 375 -4.83 -0.90 -39.58
N SER A 376 -5.03 -1.89 -38.72
CA SER A 376 -5.06 -3.29 -39.11
C SER A 376 -6.09 -4.07 -38.33
N LEU A 377 -6.73 -5.05 -38.98
CA LEU A 377 -7.67 -5.96 -38.34
C LEU A 377 -6.90 -7.22 -37.92
N VAL A 378 -6.57 -7.33 -36.63
CA VAL A 378 -5.70 -8.40 -36.10
C VAL A 378 -6.48 -9.63 -35.65
N SER A 379 -7.77 -9.48 -35.37
CA SER A 379 -8.72 -10.58 -35.10
C SER A 379 -10.11 -10.22 -35.64
N THR A 380 -11.08 -11.12 -35.56
CA THR A 380 -12.47 -10.84 -36.00
C THR A 380 -13.15 -9.71 -35.22
N THR A 381 -12.55 -9.25 -34.13
CA THR A 381 -13.13 -8.28 -33.19
C THR A 381 -12.16 -7.17 -32.80
N GLU A 382 -10.93 -7.15 -33.30
CA GLU A 382 -9.88 -6.26 -32.78
C GLU A 382 -9.16 -5.48 -33.88
N LEU A 383 -9.28 -4.16 -33.81
CA LEU A 383 -8.54 -3.21 -34.64
C LEU A 383 -7.33 -2.69 -33.88
N LEU A 384 -6.19 -2.63 -34.56
CA LEU A 384 -4.96 -2.02 -34.07
C LEU A 384 -4.64 -0.79 -34.92
N PHE A 385 -4.54 0.37 -34.27
CA PHE A 385 -4.12 1.63 -34.89
C PHE A 385 -2.66 1.90 -34.55
N GLU A 386 -1.87 2.30 -35.54
CA GLU A 386 -0.47 2.68 -35.39
C GLU A 386 -0.30 4.16 -35.76
N PHE A 387 0.41 4.88 -34.90
CA PHE A 387 0.73 6.29 -35.03
C PHE A 387 2.24 6.47 -35.24
N GLU A 388 2.61 7.48 -36.02
CA GLU A 388 4.02 7.86 -36.20
C GLU A 388 4.63 8.34 -34.86
N PRO A 389 5.97 8.23 -34.70
CA PRO A 389 6.66 8.78 -33.53
C PRO A 389 6.34 10.28 -33.35
N ALA A 390 5.98 10.67 -32.13
CA ALA A 390 5.61 12.05 -31.81
C ALA A 390 6.24 12.50 -30.49
N GLU A 391 7.34 13.27 -30.60
CA GLU A 391 8.07 13.87 -29.47
C GLU A 391 8.29 12.88 -28.28
N ASN A 392 7.79 13.23 -27.09
CA ASN A 392 7.94 12.47 -25.84
C ASN A 392 6.78 11.49 -25.60
N LEU A 393 5.85 11.33 -26.53
CA LEU A 393 4.69 10.44 -26.37
C LEU A 393 5.14 8.98 -26.31
N THR A 394 4.62 8.27 -25.32
CA THR A 394 4.85 6.85 -25.09
C THR A 394 3.60 6.02 -25.37
N GLY A 395 2.42 6.64 -25.44
CA GLY A 395 1.18 5.94 -25.69
C GLY A 395 0.00 6.87 -25.91
N VAL A 396 -1.10 6.32 -26.42
CA VAL A 396 -2.41 6.98 -26.48
C VAL A 396 -3.51 5.99 -26.10
N MET A 397 -4.57 6.47 -25.46
CA MET A 397 -5.80 5.70 -25.26
C MET A 397 -6.84 6.15 -26.26
N LEU A 398 -7.45 5.17 -26.93
CA LEU A 398 -8.50 5.42 -27.91
C LEU A 398 -9.88 5.20 -27.30
N TYR A 399 -10.87 5.84 -27.87
CA TYR A 399 -12.28 5.69 -27.55
C TYR A 399 -13.11 5.83 -28.82
N THR A 400 -14.31 5.24 -28.82
CA THR A 400 -15.32 5.50 -29.83
C THR A 400 -16.70 5.50 -29.17
N PRO A 401 -17.62 6.39 -29.57
CA PRO A 401 -19.01 6.32 -29.17
C PRO A 401 -19.79 5.18 -29.85
N ASP A 402 -19.17 4.40 -30.76
CA ASP A 402 -19.84 3.30 -31.45
C ASP A 402 -20.34 2.23 -30.45
N PRO A 403 -21.64 1.84 -30.50
CA PRO A 403 -22.23 0.92 -29.53
C PRO A 403 -21.67 -0.51 -29.59
N LEU A 404 -20.93 -0.86 -30.64
CA LEU A 404 -20.30 -2.17 -30.81
C LEU A 404 -18.97 -2.27 -30.05
N VAL A 405 -18.40 -1.18 -29.57
CA VAL A 405 -17.15 -1.23 -28.79
C VAL A 405 -17.37 -2.01 -27.49
N ARG A 406 -16.36 -2.78 -27.09
CA ARG A 406 -16.34 -3.57 -25.85
C ARG A 406 -15.15 -3.25 -24.97
N GLY A 407 -14.13 -2.61 -25.52
CA GLY A 407 -13.02 -2.06 -24.78
C GLY A 407 -12.00 -1.43 -25.71
N ALA A 408 -11.19 -0.54 -25.17
CA ALA A 408 -10.04 0.02 -25.84
C ALA A 408 -8.84 -0.05 -24.89
N GLY A 409 -7.65 -0.30 -25.45
CA GLY A 409 -6.41 -0.39 -24.70
C GLY A 409 -5.58 0.88 -24.82
N GLY A 410 -4.83 1.19 -23.77
CA GLY A 410 -3.73 2.16 -23.85
C GLY A 410 -2.61 1.62 -24.74
N GLY A 411 -2.00 2.51 -25.51
CA GLY A 411 -1.01 2.11 -26.51
C GLY A 411 0.33 1.66 -25.93
N ILE A 412 1.03 0.81 -26.68
CA ILE A 412 2.39 0.33 -26.37
C ILE A 412 3.36 0.99 -27.35
N PRO A 413 4.55 1.44 -26.91
CA PRO A 413 5.61 1.85 -27.80
C PRO A 413 6.01 0.71 -28.76
N LEU A 414 6.10 1.03 -30.05
CA LEU A 414 6.62 0.14 -31.08
C LEU A 414 8.14 0.26 -31.16
N ALA A 415 8.82 -0.79 -31.62
CA ALA A 415 10.29 -0.82 -31.75
C ALA A 415 10.86 0.27 -32.68
N ASN A 416 10.03 0.83 -33.56
CA ASN A 416 10.38 1.94 -34.47
C ASN A 416 10.15 3.33 -33.84
N GLY A 417 9.77 3.41 -32.56
CA GLY A 417 9.41 4.64 -31.87
C GLY A 417 7.97 5.13 -32.11
N GLY A 418 7.19 4.41 -32.94
CA GLY A 418 5.76 4.70 -33.11
C GLY A 418 4.93 4.20 -31.93
N ILE A 419 3.63 4.46 -31.97
CA ILE A 419 2.71 4.04 -30.90
C ILE A 419 1.63 3.16 -31.52
N SER A 420 1.28 2.06 -30.86
CA SER A 420 0.13 1.24 -31.29
C SER A 420 -0.95 1.21 -30.21
N ALA A 421 -2.21 1.43 -30.56
CA ALA A 421 -3.35 1.36 -29.65
C ALA A 421 -4.48 0.50 -30.24
N GLY A 422 -5.05 -0.38 -29.41
CA GLY A 422 -6.02 -1.39 -29.82
C GLY A 422 -7.45 -1.07 -29.39
N MET A 423 -8.43 -1.44 -30.21
CA MET A 423 -9.85 -1.35 -29.92
C MET A 423 -10.55 -2.68 -30.20
N ARG A 424 -11.32 -3.15 -29.22
CA ARG A 424 -12.09 -4.39 -29.28
C ARG A 424 -13.58 -4.09 -29.44
N PHE A 425 -14.22 -4.81 -30.35
CA PHE A 425 -15.63 -4.70 -30.69
C PHE A 425 -16.33 -6.05 -30.50
N GLU A 426 -17.65 -6.04 -30.33
CA GLU A 426 -18.48 -7.24 -30.49
C GLU A 426 -18.45 -7.73 -31.93
N LYS A 427 -18.50 -6.79 -32.87
CA LYS A 427 -18.34 -6.98 -34.30
C LYS A 427 -17.77 -5.70 -34.90
N ILE A 428 -16.82 -5.81 -35.84
CA ILE A 428 -16.27 -4.63 -36.52
C ILE A 428 -17.40 -3.88 -37.25
N PRO A 429 -17.56 -2.57 -37.03
CA PRO A 429 -18.52 -1.76 -37.76
C PRO A 429 -18.31 -1.88 -39.28
N SER A 430 -19.39 -1.90 -40.06
CA SER A 430 -19.32 -1.91 -41.52
C SER A 430 -19.61 -0.55 -42.14
N GLN A 431 -19.66 0.49 -41.30
CA GLN A 431 -19.87 1.90 -41.65
C GLN A 431 -18.76 2.72 -40.97
N PRO A 432 -18.45 3.92 -41.49
CA PRO A 432 -17.49 4.81 -40.85
C PRO A 432 -17.91 5.14 -39.40
N PHE A 433 -16.94 5.14 -38.50
CA PHE A 433 -17.14 5.49 -37.10
C PHE A 433 -16.00 6.39 -36.60
N GLU A 434 -16.29 7.16 -35.55
CA GLU A 434 -15.34 8.09 -34.97
C GLU A 434 -14.36 7.38 -34.03
N VAL A 435 -13.08 7.69 -34.17
CA VAL A 435 -12.01 7.27 -33.26
C VAL A 435 -11.47 8.51 -32.58
N GLN A 436 -11.59 8.58 -31.26
CA GLN A 436 -11.13 9.69 -30.43
C GLN A 436 -9.93 9.27 -29.60
N VAL A 437 -9.02 10.20 -29.33
CA VAL A 437 -7.97 10.06 -28.33
C VAL A 437 -8.45 10.68 -27.02
N THR A 438 -8.64 9.85 -26.00
CA THR A 438 -9.11 10.32 -24.68
C THR A 438 -7.98 10.52 -23.69
N ARG A 439 -6.81 9.94 -23.94
CA ARG A 439 -5.64 10.12 -23.09
C ARG A 439 -4.34 10.04 -23.89
N ALA A 440 -3.41 10.93 -23.60
CA ALA A 440 -2.02 10.80 -24.04
C ALA A 440 -1.13 10.38 -22.87
N TYR A 441 -0.15 9.54 -23.14
CA TYR A 441 0.90 9.15 -22.21
C TYR A 441 2.23 9.65 -22.75
N TYR A 442 3.05 10.26 -21.89
CA TYR A 442 4.37 10.76 -22.27
C TYR A 442 5.34 10.68 -21.09
N THR A 443 6.62 10.86 -21.38
CA THR A 443 7.66 10.94 -20.34
C THR A 443 8.06 12.40 -20.14
N ALA A 444 7.89 12.92 -18.93
CA ALA A 444 8.40 14.22 -18.53
C ALA A 444 9.86 14.10 -18.08
N HIS A 445 10.71 15.04 -18.48
CA HIS A 445 12.14 15.02 -18.17
C HIS A 445 12.56 16.22 -17.34
N GLY A 446 13.04 15.98 -16.11
CA GLY A 446 13.37 17.04 -15.18
C GLY A 446 14.17 16.55 -13.98
N SER A 447 14.64 17.47 -13.15
CA SER A 447 15.30 17.13 -11.87
C SER A 447 14.43 17.37 -10.64
N TRP A 448 13.41 18.22 -10.73
CA TRP A 448 12.44 18.56 -9.67
C TRP A 448 13.07 18.57 -8.27
N GLU A 449 13.92 19.55 -8.03
CA GLU A 449 14.60 19.75 -6.75
C GLU A 449 14.23 21.11 -6.16
N ILE A 450 14.06 21.16 -4.84
CA ILE A 450 13.85 22.37 -4.07
C ILE A 450 14.96 22.46 -3.03
N GLN A 451 15.73 23.54 -3.07
CA GLN A 451 16.77 23.82 -2.08
C GLN A 451 16.33 24.95 -1.16
N TRP A 452 16.42 24.75 0.14
CA TRP A 452 16.14 25.80 1.11
C TRP A 452 16.91 25.61 2.40
N GLN A 453 16.90 26.66 3.22
CA GLN A 453 17.39 26.61 4.59
C GLN A 453 16.16 26.67 5.52
N PRO A 454 15.85 25.60 6.28
CA PRO A 454 14.70 25.58 7.16
C PRO A 454 14.90 26.50 8.37
N SER A 455 13.82 26.96 9.00
CA SER A 455 13.94 27.56 10.32
C SER A 455 14.27 26.48 11.36
N PRO A 456 15.04 26.82 12.42
CA PRO A 456 15.32 25.88 13.49
C PRO A 456 14.04 25.47 14.20
N ALA A 457 13.92 24.18 14.51
CA ALA A 457 12.83 23.69 15.34
C ALA A 457 12.80 24.40 16.71
N PRO A 458 11.61 24.73 17.25
CA PRO A 458 11.50 25.43 18.52
C PRO A 458 12.22 24.68 19.64
N GLN A 459 13.04 25.40 20.41
CA GLN A 459 13.74 24.84 21.58
C GLN A 459 12.72 24.51 22.71
N GLY A 460 12.10 23.34 22.63
CA GLY A 460 11.65 22.57 23.79
C GLY A 460 12.77 21.62 24.19
N ALA A 461 12.88 21.27 25.48
CA ALA A 461 13.95 20.43 26.04
C ALA A 461 14.48 19.45 24.99
N ALA A 462 15.65 19.76 24.44
CA ALA A 462 16.29 18.93 23.44
C ALA A 462 16.32 17.53 24.03
N VAL A 463 15.54 16.61 23.46
CA VAL A 463 15.90 15.22 23.59
C VAL A 463 17.20 15.19 22.79
N GLN A 464 18.33 15.31 23.49
CA GLN A 464 19.61 14.94 22.91
C GLN A 464 19.35 13.62 22.19
N PRO A 465 19.80 13.44 20.93
CA PRO A 465 19.73 12.14 20.27
C PRO A 465 20.33 11.17 21.27
N THR A 466 19.44 10.41 21.91
CA THR A 466 19.88 9.50 22.94
C THR A 466 20.55 8.44 22.11
N VAL A 467 21.85 8.25 22.33
CA VAL A 467 22.52 7.07 21.81
C VAL A 467 21.77 5.92 22.45
N THR A 468 20.79 5.37 21.74
CA THR A 468 19.93 4.33 22.25
C THR A 468 20.85 3.14 22.46
N SER A 469 21.14 2.85 23.72
CA SER A 469 21.72 1.56 24.08
C SER A 469 20.80 0.48 23.52
N ALA A 470 21.37 -0.44 22.74
CA ALA A 470 20.65 -1.56 22.14
C ALA A 470 19.65 -2.15 23.16
N PRO A 471 18.37 -2.35 22.79
CA PRO A 471 17.36 -2.84 23.70
C PRO A 471 17.83 -4.15 24.33
N THR A 472 17.82 -4.23 25.67
CA THR A 472 18.08 -5.50 26.36
C THR A 472 16.83 -6.36 26.23
N GLN A 473 16.90 -7.36 25.35
CA GLN A 473 15.76 -8.19 24.97
C GLN A 473 15.53 -9.35 25.95
N PRO A 474 14.27 -9.73 26.22
CA PRO A 474 13.94 -10.99 26.88
C PRO A 474 14.31 -12.18 25.97
N PRO A 475 14.60 -13.37 26.56
CA PRO A 475 14.98 -14.55 25.80
C PRO A 475 13.83 -15.04 24.91
N TYR A 476 14.10 -15.17 23.61
CA TYR A 476 13.17 -15.74 22.62
C TYR A 476 13.08 -17.26 22.73
N ALA A 477 11.92 -17.79 22.38
CA ALA A 477 11.70 -19.23 22.27
C ALA A 477 12.25 -19.76 20.94
N THR A 478 13.02 -20.83 21.00
CA THR A 478 13.48 -21.57 19.81
C THR A 478 12.27 -22.08 19.01
N PRO A 479 12.22 -21.88 17.69
CA PRO A 479 11.15 -22.45 16.86
C PRO A 479 11.12 -23.96 17.04
N THR A 480 9.93 -24.51 17.32
CA THR A 480 9.71 -25.94 17.51
C THR A 480 9.05 -26.48 16.24
N PHE A 481 9.66 -27.47 15.59
CA PHE A 481 9.14 -28.10 14.38
C PHE A 481 7.74 -28.70 14.64
N ALA A 482 6.73 -28.29 13.86
CA ALA A 482 5.32 -28.67 14.09
C ALA A 482 4.73 -29.60 13.00
N SER A 483 5.47 -29.87 11.91
CA SER A 483 5.00 -30.77 10.84
C SER A 483 5.47 -32.21 11.04
N THR A 484 4.75 -33.16 10.45
CA THR A 484 5.13 -34.57 10.32
C THR A 484 5.52 -34.95 8.89
N ASN A 485 5.52 -34.01 7.96
CA ASN A 485 5.86 -34.24 6.55
C ASN A 485 7.37 -34.46 6.39
N PRO A 486 7.82 -35.65 5.92
CA PRO A 486 9.24 -35.99 5.88
C PRO A 486 10.07 -35.08 4.97
N VAL A 487 9.49 -34.58 3.86
CA VAL A 487 10.19 -33.66 2.94
C VAL A 487 10.39 -32.30 3.60
N LEU A 488 9.35 -31.79 4.28
CA LEU A 488 9.45 -30.52 4.99
C LEU A 488 10.47 -30.57 6.13
N LEU A 489 10.47 -31.65 6.93
CA LEU A 489 11.49 -31.84 7.97
C LEU A 489 12.91 -31.89 7.40
N GLU A 490 13.12 -32.60 6.29
CA GLU A 490 14.44 -32.69 5.66
C GLU A 490 14.93 -31.32 5.18
N VAL A 491 14.07 -30.56 4.50
CA VAL A 491 14.38 -29.19 4.05
C VAL A 491 14.71 -28.29 5.23
N GLN A 492 13.91 -28.33 6.29
CA GLN A 492 14.14 -27.55 7.51
C GLN A 492 15.48 -27.89 8.18
N MET A 493 15.83 -29.18 8.27
CA MET A 493 17.10 -29.62 8.84
C MET A 493 18.30 -29.17 8.00
N LEU A 494 18.21 -29.28 6.67
CA LEU A 494 19.25 -28.84 5.76
C LEU A 494 19.43 -27.31 5.81
N ALA A 495 18.34 -26.57 5.80
CA ALA A 495 18.36 -25.11 5.97
C ALA A 495 19.01 -24.70 7.30
N GLN A 496 18.62 -25.34 8.41
CA GLN A 496 19.19 -25.05 9.72
C GLN A 496 20.69 -25.37 9.78
N GLN A 497 21.11 -26.47 9.14
CA GLN A 497 22.53 -26.83 9.04
C GLN A 497 23.33 -25.73 8.32
N PHE A 498 22.79 -25.20 7.22
CA PHE A 498 23.44 -24.14 6.45
C PHE A 498 23.45 -22.80 7.19
N ASP A 499 22.35 -22.42 7.82
CA ASP A 499 22.19 -21.11 8.47
C ASP A 499 22.95 -21.00 9.79
N ALA A 500 23.15 -22.11 10.53
CA ALA A 500 23.72 -22.10 11.88
C ALA A 500 25.02 -21.29 12.03
N PRO A 501 26.05 -21.40 11.15
CA PRO A 501 27.28 -20.62 11.26
C PRO A 501 27.09 -19.10 11.15
N PHE A 502 26.03 -18.66 10.48
CA PHE A 502 25.70 -17.25 10.26
C PHE A 502 24.85 -16.66 11.41
N GLN A 503 24.19 -17.51 12.20
CA GLN A 503 23.32 -17.11 13.31
C GLN A 503 24.05 -16.96 14.66
N GLU A 504 25.38 -17.05 14.68
CA GLU A 504 26.19 -16.99 15.91
C GLU A 504 27.13 -15.79 15.92
N GLY A 505 27.05 -14.97 16.97
CA GLY A 505 28.01 -13.90 17.26
C GLY A 505 27.94 -12.70 16.29
N PRO A 506 28.73 -11.66 16.59
CA PRO A 506 28.75 -10.45 15.79
C PRO A 506 29.54 -10.68 14.50
N ALA A 507 28.96 -10.33 13.37
CA ALA A 507 29.58 -10.50 12.06
C ALA A 507 28.93 -9.65 10.98
N TRP A 508 29.58 -9.62 9.82
CA TRP A 508 28.97 -9.20 8.57
C TRP A 508 28.71 -10.43 7.70
N ILE A 509 27.52 -10.54 7.16
CA ILE A 509 27.10 -11.58 6.22
C ILE A 509 26.94 -10.92 4.87
N HIS A 510 27.60 -11.47 3.86
CA HIS A 510 27.56 -10.99 2.49
C HIS A 510 26.89 -12.05 1.62
N VAL A 511 25.83 -11.66 0.94
CA VAL A 511 25.03 -12.53 0.07
C VAL A 511 25.01 -11.94 -1.33
N VAL A 512 25.35 -12.74 -2.33
CA VAL A 512 25.26 -12.35 -3.75
C VAL A 512 24.40 -13.35 -4.48
N THR A 513 23.35 -12.86 -5.14
CA THR A 513 22.49 -13.67 -6.00
C THR A 513 22.43 -13.11 -7.41
N GLU A 514 22.41 -13.99 -8.40
CA GLU A 514 22.15 -13.65 -9.79
C GLU A 514 20.72 -14.03 -10.14
N ARG A 515 20.00 -13.17 -10.86
CA ARG A 515 18.65 -13.44 -11.34
C ARG A 515 18.55 -13.19 -12.84
N THR A 516 18.06 -14.19 -13.58
CA THR A 516 17.60 -14.03 -14.96
C THR A 516 16.08 -14.12 -14.98
N SER A 517 15.42 -13.18 -15.66
CA SER A 517 13.97 -13.13 -15.79
C SER A 517 13.56 -13.10 -17.27
N ASN A 518 12.33 -13.52 -17.56
CA ASN A 518 11.73 -13.42 -18.88
C ASN A 518 10.60 -12.37 -18.88
N PRO A 519 10.93 -11.06 -18.82
CA PRO A 519 9.92 -10.02 -18.80
C PRO A 519 9.16 -9.98 -20.12
N ARG A 520 7.89 -9.59 -20.05
CA ARG A 520 7.05 -9.43 -21.24
C ARG A 520 7.47 -8.21 -22.04
N SER A 521 7.11 -8.18 -23.33
CA SER A 521 7.31 -6.99 -24.15
C SER A 521 6.61 -5.78 -23.52
N GLY A 522 7.36 -4.68 -23.32
CA GLY A 522 6.86 -3.47 -22.65
C GLY A 522 6.95 -3.48 -21.12
N GLN A 523 7.32 -4.60 -20.49
CA GLN A 523 7.56 -4.66 -19.06
C GLN A 523 8.96 -4.12 -18.73
N THR A 524 9.03 -3.10 -17.87
CA THR A 524 10.29 -2.44 -17.48
C THR A 524 10.96 -3.05 -16.25
N TYR A 525 10.23 -3.84 -15.44
CA TYR A 525 10.77 -4.53 -14.26
C TYR A 525 10.00 -5.84 -13.94
N PRO A 526 10.64 -6.91 -13.41
CA PRO A 526 12.09 -7.03 -13.19
C PRO A 526 12.86 -7.02 -14.52
N LEU A 527 14.10 -6.55 -14.50
CA LEU A 527 14.94 -6.58 -15.69
C LEU A 527 15.22 -8.04 -16.11
N PRO A 528 15.57 -8.28 -17.40
CA PRO A 528 15.96 -9.61 -17.87
C PRO A 528 17.14 -10.21 -17.08
N TYR A 529 17.99 -9.35 -16.51
CA TYR A 529 19.15 -9.74 -15.73
C TYR A 529 19.38 -8.80 -14.55
N LEU A 530 19.73 -9.37 -13.40
CA LEU A 530 20.09 -8.65 -12.19
C LEU A 530 21.15 -9.40 -11.38
N ILE A 531 22.01 -8.65 -10.69
CA ILE A 531 22.76 -9.11 -9.53
C ILE A 531 22.21 -8.40 -8.29
N SER A 532 21.83 -9.17 -7.27
CA SER A 532 21.47 -8.62 -5.96
C SER A 532 22.59 -8.90 -4.96
N GLU A 533 23.00 -7.88 -4.22
CA GLU A 533 23.98 -7.94 -3.14
C GLU A 533 23.33 -7.53 -1.83
N GLN A 534 23.56 -8.31 -0.76
CA GLN A 534 23.09 -8.00 0.59
C GLN A 534 24.27 -8.00 1.56
N TRP A 535 24.35 -6.95 2.37
CA TRP A 535 25.28 -6.84 3.48
C TRP A 535 24.48 -6.75 4.77
N ILE A 536 24.71 -7.68 5.69
CA ILE A 536 23.90 -7.83 6.90
C ILE A 536 24.83 -7.86 8.09
N GLU A 537 24.64 -6.95 9.05
CA GLU A 537 25.38 -6.97 10.30
C GLU A 537 24.56 -7.63 11.40
N THR A 538 25.22 -8.51 12.17
CA THR A 538 24.64 -9.18 13.32
C THR A 538 25.25 -8.73 14.64
N ASP A 539 24.45 -8.78 15.71
CA ASP A 539 24.91 -8.54 17.09
C ASP A 539 25.55 -9.79 17.72
N ALA A 540 25.93 -9.70 19.00
CA ALA A 540 26.54 -10.82 19.73
C ALA A 540 25.66 -12.08 19.83
N ASN A 541 24.35 -11.95 19.65
CA ASN A 541 23.38 -13.03 19.70
C ASN A 541 22.94 -13.50 18.30
N GLY A 542 23.56 -12.96 17.23
CA GLY A 542 23.26 -13.29 15.85
C GLY A 542 22.03 -12.60 15.26
N TYR A 543 21.46 -11.60 15.95
CA TYR A 543 20.32 -10.83 15.43
C TYR A 543 20.79 -9.77 14.46
N VAL A 544 20.03 -9.59 13.38
CA VAL A 544 20.29 -8.55 12.40
C VAL A 544 20.04 -7.17 13.02
N ILE A 545 21.04 -6.29 12.94
CA ILE A 545 20.98 -4.92 13.47
C ILE A 545 21.09 -3.86 12.39
N ARG A 546 21.77 -4.16 11.27
CA ARG A 546 21.86 -3.30 10.10
C ARG A 546 21.87 -4.13 8.83
N SER A 547 21.34 -3.60 7.75
CA SER A 547 21.50 -4.21 6.43
C SER A 547 21.58 -3.17 5.33
N VAL A 548 22.24 -3.53 4.23
CA VAL A 548 22.23 -2.82 2.94
C VAL A 548 21.88 -3.83 1.87
N TRP A 549 20.95 -3.47 0.99
CA TRP A 549 20.52 -4.29 -0.13
C TRP A 549 20.66 -3.49 -1.42
N MET A 550 21.27 -4.10 -2.43
CA MET A 550 21.59 -3.48 -3.71
C MET A 550 21.20 -4.40 -4.85
N ASP A 551 20.56 -3.85 -5.86
CA ASP A 551 20.30 -4.50 -7.14
C ASP A 551 21.11 -3.78 -8.22
N LYS A 552 21.81 -4.55 -9.04
CA LYS A 552 22.66 -4.08 -10.14
C LYS A 552 22.22 -4.69 -11.46
N ASP A 553 22.25 -3.88 -12.53
CA ASP A 553 22.02 -4.35 -13.89
C ASP A 553 23.23 -5.14 -14.45
N ALA A 554 23.13 -5.62 -15.69
CA ALA A 554 24.20 -6.35 -16.37
C ALA A 554 25.49 -5.53 -16.60
N ASN A 555 25.42 -4.20 -16.52
CA ASN A 555 26.57 -3.30 -16.65
C ASN A 555 27.19 -2.95 -15.28
N GLY A 556 26.59 -3.42 -14.19
CA GLY A 556 27.00 -3.11 -12.82
C GLY A 556 26.46 -1.78 -12.28
N ASN A 557 25.51 -1.14 -12.97
CA ASN A 557 24.85 0.06 -12.46
C ASN A 557 23.86 -0.34 -11.37
N THR A 558 23.90 0.35 -10.22
CA THR A 558 22.91 0.17 -9.16
C THR A 558 21.56 0.73 -9.61
N ILE A 559 20.56 -0.14 -9.66
CA ILE A 559 19.17 0.20 -10.02
C ILE A 559 18.23 0.21 -8.82
N GLN A 560 18.57 -0.53 -7.75
CA GLN A 560 17.87 -0.44 -6.48
C GLN A 560 18.86 -0.43 -5.32
N LEU A 561 18.61 0.41 -4.32
CA LEU A 561 19.41 0.50 -3.10
C LEU A 561 18.49 0.77 -1.92
N SER A 562 18.64 -0.02 -0.86
CA SER A 562 17.98 0.22 0.42
C SER A 562 18.92 -0.10 1.58
N ALA A 563 18.67 0.53 2.73
CA ALA A 563 19.36 0.23 3.97
C ALA A 563 18.38 0.20 5.14
N THR A 564 18.70 -0.64 6.12
CA THR A 564 17.96 -0.74 7.37
C THR A 564 18.92 -0.57 8.54
N VAL A 565 18.53 0.23 9.52
CA VAL A 565 19.25 0.42 10.79
C VAL A 565 18.26 0.22 11.93
N GLY A 566 18.43 -0.87 12.69
CA GLY A 566 17.43 -1.30 13.67
C GLY A 566 16.14 -1.75 12.98
N ASP A 567 15.02 -1.11 13.32
CA ASP A 567 13.72 -1.35 12.68
C ASP A 567 13.38 -0.30 11.60
N TYR A 568 14.23 0.71 11.41
CA TYR A 568 14.02 1.79 10.46
C TYR A 568 14.69 1.48 9.12
N SER A 569 13.93 1.59 8.04
CA SER A 569 14.39 1.30 6.68
C SER A 569 14.22 2.50 5.77
N VAL A 570 15.17 2.68 4.86
CA VAL A 570 15.14 3.68 3.78
C VAL A 570 15.43 2.97 2.46
N ASN A 571 14.54 3.14 1.49
CA ASN A 571 14.76 2.78 0.11
C ASN A 571 15.21 4.03 -0.66
N PHE A 572 16.49 4.10 -0.99
CA PHE A 572 17.10 5.24 -1.66
C PHE A 572 16.61 5.39 -3.11
N THR A 573 16.11 4.31 -3.69
CA THR A 573 15.64 4.30 -5.08
C THR A 573 14.20 4.77 -5.20
N THR A 574 13.32 4.40 -4.26
CA THR A 574 11.92 4.84 -4.29
C THR A 574 11.69 6.10 -3.45
N GLY A 575 12.53 6.37 -2.46
CA GLY A 575 12.35 7.42 -1.47
C GLY A 575 11.58 6.94 -0.23
N ASP A 576 11.08 5.70 -0.24
CA ASP A 576 10.29 5.18 0.87
C ASP A 576 11.12 5.05 2.14
N ALA A 577 10.56 5.53 3.24
CA ALA A 577 11.17 5.45 4.54
C ALA A 577 10.12 5.11 5.60
N GLY A 578 10.47 4.24 6.53
CA GLY A 578 9.53 3.84 7.58
C GLY A 578 10.06 2.80 8.53
N TYR A 579 9.25 2.53 9.55
CA TYR A 579 9.50 1.46 10.50
C TYR A 579 8.94 0.15 9.93
N ASN A 580 9.77 -0.88 9.90
CA ASN A 580 9.37 -2.21 9.47
C ASN A 580 8.39 -2.87 10.46
N ASN A 581 8.25 -2.33 11.67
CA ASN A 581 7.49 -2.91 12.80
C ASN A 581 7.79 -4.40 13.02
N GLY A 582 8.98 -4.82 12.57
CA GLY A 582 9.41 -6.21 12.51
C GLY A 582 9.93 -6.67 13.86
N GLN A 583 9.68 -7.95 14.17
CA GLN A 583 10.39 -8.58 15.27
C GLN A 583 11.87 -8.75 14.89
N PRO A 584 12.80 -8.58 15.84
CA PRO A 584 14.20 -8.96 15.65
C PRO A 584 14.30 -10.36 15.06
N TYR A 585 15.09 -10.50 14.00
CA TYR A 585 15.26 -11.77 13.29
C TYR A 585 16.74 -12.10 13.13
N ARG A 586 17.01 -13.38 12.87
CA ARG A 586 18.34 -13.88 12.54
C ARG A 586 18.41 -14.13 11.04
N PHE A 587 19.61 -14.07 10.50
CA PHE A 587 19.84 -14.41 9.10
C PHE A 587 19.33 -15.82 8.79
N SER A 588 18.65 -15.95 7.66
CA SER A 588 18.27 -17.24 7.08
C SER A 588 18.27 -17.15 5.56
N ALA A 589 18.93 -18.12 4.92
CA ALA A 589 18.88 -18.29 3.47
C ALA A 589 17.71 -19.19 3.02
N ASP A 590 16.91 -19.69 3.98
CA ASP A 590 15.76 -20.54 3.70
C ASP A 590 14.60 -19.76 3.11
N LYS A 591 14.30 -20.03 1.85
CA LYS A 591 13.10 -19.49 1.18
C LYS A 591 12.04 -20.56 0.94
N LEU A 592 12.41 -21.85 0.98
CA LEU A 592 11.56 -22.97 0.59
C LEU A 592 10.62 -23.45 1.70
N THR A 593 11.01 -23.40 2.98
CA THR A 593 10.19 -23.97 4.08
C THR A 593 8.77 -23.39 4.10
N ARG A 594 8.63 -22.07 3.97
CA ARG A 594 7.32 -21.40 3.94
C ARG A 594 6.47 -21.83 2.74
N ASP A 595 7.09 -21.98 1.57
CA ASP A 595 6.40 -22.42 0.35
C ASP A 595 5.87 -23.86 0.49
N LEU A 596 6.64 -24.73 1.17
CA LEU A 596 6.23 -26.10 1.47
C LEU A 596 5.13 -26.18 2.53
N GLU A 597 5.19 -25.36 3.57
CA GLU A 597 4.10 -25.25 4.56
C GLU A 597 2.80 -24.81 3.89
N ARG A 598 2.88 -23.83 2.98
CA ARG A 598 1.72 -23.40 2.17
C ARG A 598 1.22 -24.53 1.27
N ALA A 599 2.10 -25.24 0.58
CA ALA A 599 1.71 -26.37 -0.26
C ALA A 599 1.02 -27.48 0.57
N GLU A 600 1.50 -27.78 1.77
CA GLU A 600 0.87 -28.75 2.68
C GLU A 600 -0.52 -28.27 3.13
N GLN A 601 -0.68 -26.98 3.44
CA GLN A 601 -1.94 -26.39 3.88
C GLN A 601 -3.02 -26.33 2.78
N TYR A 602 -2.64 -25.99 1.55
CA TYR A 602 -3.57 -25.73 0.43
C TYR A 602 -3.64 -26.87 -0.60
N GLY A 603 -2.97 -28.00 -0.34
CA GLY A 603 -3.03 -29.19 -1.21
C GLY A 603 -2.20 -29.09 -2.49
N GLY A 604 -1.12 -28.30 -2.47
CA GLY A 604 -0.14 -28.25 -3.55
C GLY A 604 0.60 -29.57 -3.72
N SER A 605 1.02 -29.88 -4.95
CA SER A 605 1.82 -31.08 -5.21
C SER A 605 3.31 -30.78 -5.01
N VAL A 606 3.99 -31.61 -4.21
CA VAL A 606 5.43 -31.48 -3.95
C VAL A 606 6.13 -32.76 -4.37
N THR A 607 7.17 -32.65 -5.20
CA THR A 607 8.07 -33.74 -5.55
C THR A 607 9.45 -33.50 -4.98
N ARG A 608 10.16 -34.60 -4.68
CA ARG A 608 11.54 -34.64 -4.22
C ARG A 608 12.32 -35.60 -5.10
N GLU A 609 13.40 -35.12 -5.70
CA GLU A 609 14.30 -35.92 -6.53
C GLU A 609 15.75 -35.72 -6.06
N GLU A 610 16.57 -36.76 -6.13
CA GLU A 610 18.01 -36.65 -5.87
C GLU A 610 18.75 -36.62 -7.19
N ILE A 611 19.60 -35.61 -7.36
CA ILE A 611 20.37 -35.37 -8.58
C ILE A 611 21.83 -35.05 -8.25
N THR A 612 22.64 -34.91 -9.30
CA THR A 612 23.96 -34.30 -9.21
C THR A 612 23.88 -32.84 -9.65
N CYS A 613 24.32 -31.92 -8.81
CA CYS A 613 24.42 -30.49 -9.13
C CYS A 613 25.51 -30.20 -10.16
N ASP A 614 25.52 -28.98 -10.72
CA ASP A 614 26.48 -28.53 -11.73
C ASP A 614 27.95 -28.60 -11.26
N ASP A 615 28.17 -28.53 -9.95
CA ASP A 615 29.47 -28.67 -9.29
C ASP A 615 29.89 -30.14 -9.04
N GLY A 616 29.05 -31.10 -9.42
CA GLY A 616 29.29 -32.53 -9.22
C GLY A 616 28.87 -33.07 -7.85
N GLN A 617 28.33 -32.24 -6.95
CA GLN A 617 27.89 -32.67 -5.62
C GLN A 617 26.47 -33.25 -5.64
N ALA A 618 26.14 -34.05 -4.62
CA ALA A 618 24.79 -34.59 -4.45
C ALA A 618 23.83 -33.48 -4.01
N CYS A 619 22.67 -33.42 -4.64
CA CYS A 619 21.65 -32.42 -4.37
C CYS A 619 20.26 -33.03 -4.37
N ILE A 620 19.34 -32.39 -3.66
CA ILE A 620 17.91 -32.65 -3.83
C ILE A 620 17.27 -31.51 -4.62
N VAL A 621 16.33 -31.87 -5.49
CA VAL A 621 15.45 -30.95 -6.18
C VAL A 621 14.07 -31.10 -5.58
N ILE A 622 13.54 -29.99 -5.09
CA ILE A 622 12.17 -29.90 -4.61
C ILE A 622 11.38 -29.10 -5.63
N THR A 623 10.34 -29.69 -6.20
CA THR A 623 9.41 -28.98 -7.08
C THR A 623 8.05 -28.92 -6.41
N SER A 624 7.55 -27.70 -6.21
CA SER A 624 6.19 -27.45 -5.74
C SER A 624 5.35 -26.88 -6.88
N VAL A 625 4.18 -27.45 -7.11
CA VAL A 625 3.25 -27.04 -8.17
C VAL A 625 1.86 -26.82 -7.59
N GLU A 626 1.30 -25.66 -7.90
CA GLU A 626 -0.07 -25.26 -7.62
C GLU A 626 -0.85 -25.19 -8.93
N SER A 627 -1.96 -25.92 -9.00
CA SER A 627 -2.83 -25.94 -10.17
C SER A 627 -3.93 -24.90 -10.03
N PHE A 628 -4.26 -24.25 -11.13
CA PHE A 628 -5.40 -23.34 -11.19
C PHE A 628 -6.72 -24.11 -11.30
N SER A 629 -7.78 -23.55 -10.74
CA SER A 629 -9.13 -24.10 -10.87
C SER A 629 -9.64 -24.04 -12.31
N GLN A 630 -9.19 -23.05 -13.10
CA GLN A 630 -9.48 -22.91 -14.52
C GLN A 630 -8.24 -22.42 -15.30
N PRO A 631 -8.05 -22.88 -16.55
CA PRO A 631 -7.01 -22.34 -17.43
C PRO A 631 -7.21 -20.84 -17.66
N THR A 632 -6.11 -20.08 -17.64
CA THR A 632 -6.12 -18.63 -17.84
C THR A 632 -5.29 -18.27 -19.06
N LEU A 633 -5.90 -17.68 -20.09
CA LEU A 633 -5.19 -17.13 -21.25
C LEU A 633 -4.96 -15.63 -21.05
N LEU A 634 -3.70 -15.22 -20.98
CA LEU A 634 -3.35 -13.80 -20.86
C LEU A 634 -3.26 -13.15 -22.24
N ALA A 635 -3.51 -11.84 -22.30
CA ALA A 635 -3.45 -11.09 -23.56
C ALA A 635 -2.03 -11.18 -24.17
N GLY A 636 -1.98 -11.48 -25.47
CA GLY A 636 -0.72 -11.64 -26.22
C GLY A 636 -0.06 -13.02 -26.10
N GLU A 637 -0.60 -13.94 -25.29
CA GLU A 637 -0.07 -15.30 -25.14
C GLU A 637 -0.74 -16.28 -26.10
N ALA A 638 0.03 -17.24 -26.62
CA ALA A 638 -0.47 -18.24 -27.57
C ALA A 638 -1.12 -19.46 -26.90
N GLN A 639 -0.90 -19.64 -25.58
CA GLN A 639 -1.39 -20.79 -24.81
C GLN A 639 -1.89 -20.36 -23.44
N ALA A 640 -2.85 -21.12 -22.91
CA ALA A 640 -3.38 -20.90 -21.56
C ALA A 640 -2.45 -21.48 -20.49
N PHE A 641 -2.39 -20.81 -19.35
CA PHE A 641 -1.71 -21.27 -18.15
C PHE A 641 -2.66 -22.06 -17.25
N VAL A 642 -2.21 -23.19 -16.73
CA VAL A 642 -3.01 -24.11 -15.90
C VAL A 642 -2.51 -24.23 -14.47
N GLY A 643 -1.42 -23.52 -14.13
CA GLY A 643 -0.84 -23.52 -12.80
C GLY A 643 0.51 -22.81 -12.77
N SER A 644 1.12 -22.77 -11.60
CA SER A 644 2.47 -22.23 -11.37
C SER A 644 3.25 -23.09 -10.40
N GLY A 645 4.55 -22.89 -10.33
CA GLY A 645 5.37 -23.63 -9.38
C GLY A 645 6.76 -23.05 -9.22
N ASN A 646 7.43 -23.59 -8.20
CA ASN A 646 8.82 -23.30 -7.88
C ASN A 646 9.62 -24.60 -7.89
N THR A 647 10.83 -24.54 -8.44
CA THR A 647 11.84 -25.61 -8.31
C THR A 647 13.02 -25.06 -7.53
N VAL A 648 13.49 -25.80 -6.52
CA VAL A 648 14.61 -25.40 -5.66
C VAL A 648 15.62 -26.52 -5.58
N TRP A 649 16.90 -26.17 -5.74
CA TRP A 649 18.03 -27.08 -5.65
C TRP A 649 18.73 -26.89 -4.30
N ILE A 650 18.91 -27.98 -3.57
CA ILE A 650 19.53 -27.95 -2.24
C ILE A 650 20.74 -28.88 -2.25
N ASN A 651 21.90 -28.35 -1.89
CA ASN A 651 23.11 -29.13 -1.73
C ASN A 651 22.97 -30.04 -0.49
N LEU A 652 23.06 -31.36 -0.67
CA LEU A 652 22.87 -32.31 0.42
C LEU A 652 24.00 -32.29 1.46
N THR A 653 25.18 -31.79 1.09
CA THR A 653 26.34 -31.75 1.98
C THR A 653 26.30 -30.52 2.87
N THR A 654 26.00 -29.35 2.30
CA THR A 654 26.03 -28.07 3.02
C THR A 654 24.66 -27.66 3.56
N GLY A 655 23.58 -28.16 2.95
CA GLY A 655 22.20 -27.71 3.21
C GLY A 655 21.82 -26.43 2.47
N GLN A 656 22.71 -25.84 1.67
CA GLN A 656 22.47 -24.59 0.97
C GLN A 656 21.40 -24.76 -0.12
N GLN A 657 20.42 -23.86 -0.16
CA GLN A 657 19.50 -23.71 -1.28
C GLN A 657 20.20 -22.86 -2.37
N ILE A 658 20.72 -23.51 -3.40
CA ILE A 658 21.67 -22.89 -4.35
C ILE A 658 20.99 -22.22 -5.55
N GLN A 659 19.79 -22.67 -5.92
CA GLN A 659 19.05 -22.17 -7.08
C GLN A 659 17.55 -22.24 -6.83
N PHE A 660 16.84 -21.23 -7.32
CA PHE A 660 15.38 -21.11 -7.29
C PHE A 660 14.89 -20.82 -8.71
N GLN A 661 13.86 -21.50 -9.15
CA GLN A 661 13.27 -21.29 -10.46
C GLN A 661 11.75 -21.21 -10.35
N ALA A 662 11.19 -20.07 -10.74
CA ALA A 662 9.74 -19.90 -10.84
C ALA A 662 9.29 -20.17 -12.28
N PHE A 663 8.16 -20.86 -12.45
CA PHE A 663 7.63 -21.21 -13.76
C PHE A 663 6.10 -21.19 -13.79
N TRP A 664 5.55 -20.95 -14.99
CA TRP A 664 4.16 -21.26 -15.30
C TRP A 664 4.04 -22.65 -15.91
N ARG A 665 2.93 -23.33 -15.63
CA ARG A 665 2.55 -24.56 -16.28
C ARG A 665 1.58 -24.27 -17.41
N LEU A 666 1.88 -24.78 -18.61
CA LEU A 666 1.06 -24.62 -19.81
C LEU A 666 0.08 -25.78 -19.97
N GLU A 667 -0.99 -25.56 -20.74
CA GLU A 667 -2.03 -26.56 -20.99
C GLU A 667 -1.49 -27.83 -21.69
N ASP A 668 -0.42 -27.71 -22.46
CA ASP A 668 0.27 -28.86 -23.08
C ASP A 668 1.13 -29.68 -22.08
N GLY A 669 1.16 -29.26 -20.82
CA GLY A 669 1.89 -29.92 -19.73
C GLY A 669 3.35 -29.49 -19.58
N THR A 670 3.86 -28.61 -20.46
CA THR A 670 5.21 -28.06 -20.36
C THR A 670 5.29 -26.91 -19.35
N ASN A 671 6.50 -26.62 -18.89
CA ASN A 671 6.76 -25.52 -17.98
C ASN A 671 7.49 -24.39 -18.72
N ARG A 672 6.99 -23.16 -18.60
CA ARG A 672 7.67 -21.95 -19.03
C ARG A 672 8.35 -21.30 -17.83
N VAL A 673 9.67 -21.26 -17.85
CA VAL A 673 10.45 -20.58 -16.81
C VAL A 673 10.26 -19.07 -16.92
N GLU A 674 9.87 -18.45 -15.82
CA GLU A 674 9.68 -17.00 -15.72
C GLU A 674 10.90 -16.33 -15.12
N SER A 675 11.52 -16.96 -14.12
CA SER A 675 12.76 -16.47 -13.54
C SER A 675 13.59 -17.62 -12.96
N THR A 676 14.90 -17.41 -12.93
CA THR A 676 15.87 -18.26 -12.24
C THR A 676 16.75 -17.36 -11.39
N GLU A 677 16.85 -17.65 -10.10
CA GLU A 677 17.73 -17.01 -9.14
C GLU A 677 18.77 -18.02 -8.66
N ARG A 678 20.04 -17.62 -8.59
CA ARG A 678 21.17 -18.45 -8.15
C ARG A 678 21.96 -17.74 -7.07
N TYR A 679 22.33 -18.46 -6.03
CA TYR A 679 23.29 -17.95 -5.05
C TYR A 679 24.69 -18.10 -5.61
N LEU A 680 25.37 -16.98 -5.81
CA LEU A 680 26.78 -16.95 -6.22
C LEU A 680 27.69 -17.00 -4.99
N LEU A 681 27.27 -16.38 -3.90
CA LEU A 681 28.07 -16.24 -2.68
C LEU A 681 27.17 -16.09 -1.45
N VAL A 682 27.56 -16.78 -0.38
CA VAL A 682 27.09 -16.51 0.99
C VAL A 682 28.29 -16.69 1.89
N GLU A 683 28.78 -15.60 2.48
CA GLU A 683 29.98 -15.63 3.31
C GLU A 683 29.82 -14.78 4.58
N LYS A 684 30.63 -15.12 5.58
CA LYS A 684 30.73 -14.39 6.84
C LYS A 684 32.09 -13.70 6.88
N VAL A 685 32.08 -12.38 6.97
CA VAL A 685 33.29 -11.54 6.99
C VAL A 685 33.35 -10.70 8.25
N SER A 686 34.56 -10.24 8.58
CA SER A 686 34.76 -9.40 9.77
C SER A 686 34.32 -7.96 9.56
N LEU A 687 34.47 -7.43 8.35
CA LEU A 687 34.15 -6.05 7.98
C LEU A 687 33.65 -6.00 6.53
N PRO A 688 32.66 -5.14 6.22
CA PRO A 688 32.23 -4.91 4.86
C PRO A 688 33.16 -3.89 4.17
N PRO A 689 33.03 -3.70 2.84
CA PRO A 689 33.65 -2.60 2.13
C PRO A 689 33.27 -1.24 2.74
N GLN A 690 34.17 -0.26 2.64
CA GLN A 690 33.94 1.09 3.18
C GLN A 690 32.68 1.74 2.58
N GLU A 691 32.39 1.48 1.31
CA GLU A 691 31.18 1.97 0.63
C GLU A 691 29.89 1.58 1.37
N ILE A 692 29.82 0.37 1.92
CA ILE A 692 28.65 -0.10 2.70
C ILE A 692 28.51 0.69 4.00
N LEU A 693 29.64 0.97 4.66
CA LEU A 693 29.66 1.79 5.87
C LEU A 693 29.27 3.23 5.56
N ASP A 694 29.70 3.76 4.42
CA ASP A 694 29.38 5.12 3.97
C ASP A 694 27.89 5.26 3.65
N ILE A 695 27.25 4.23 3.07
CA ILE A 695 25.80 4.19 2.85
C ILE A 695 25.06 4.25 4.20
N LEU A 696 25.44 3.39 5.14
CA LEU A 696 24.81 3.33 6.47
C LEU A 696 25.03 4.63 7.27
N ALA A 697 26.17 5.27 7.11
CA ALA A 697 26.48 6.54 7.78
C ALA A 697 25.60 7.71 7.30
N LYS A 698 25.00 7.61 6.11
CA LYS A 698 24.06 8.61 5.59
C LYS A 698 22.66 8.51 6.17
N VAL A 699 22.30 7.37 6.78
CA VAL A 699 20.95 7.14 7.32
C VAL A 699 20.84 7.81 8.68
N ILE A 700 20.06 8.89 8.76
CA ILE A 700 19.63 9.47 10.03
C ILE A 700 18.39 8.69 10.51
N VAL A 701 18.41 8.21 11.74
CA VAL A 701 17.26 7.53 12.36
C VAL A 701 16.40 8.58 13.10
N PRO A 702 15.05 8.52 13.02
CA PRO A 702 14.14 9.53 13.56
C PRO A 702 14.29 9.85 15.06
#